data_AF-A0A1E4RG38-F1
#
_entry.id   AF-A0A1E4RG38-F1
#
_cell.length_a   1.000
_cell.length_b   1.000
_cell.length_c   1.000
_cell.angle_alpha   90.00
_cell.angle_beta   90.00
_cell.angle_gamma   90.00
#
_symmetry.space_group_name_H-M   'P 1'
#
loop_
_entity.id
_entity.type
_entity.pdbx_description
1 polymer ?
#
loop_
_entity_poly.entity_id
_entity_poly.type
_entity_poly.pdbx_seq_one_letter_code
_entity_poly.pdbx_strand_id
1 'polypeptide(L)'
;MSEGALLRVSNFIKVEDDLEKILELKQQFLKEKSTIDTKLTSTMKTQTDSVFMNMNKLKTSADKLGLIKSNLGKINEIYDASITDIKDYDTIKKMTAVNQFLLQVENLSRDVSKFKQYIAYINQLIQEEFEIISEDIAYPMENLLKIHFNLTQARNLQDYLEKESTNLSDDLKSIVQKIVAPMKATVRKFDELLREVIISMTESLKDGNSELVFKLIKVIEFEANEDLKFQLMENLDLNKSKDINSINYSTYRGSRRHYKKFFFDKLEESLADTFNKCVEHFQDDKMQVYDNLNWLEDELVFVVDRLAPIFPIRWQISNFIQNVYYNKLHKFTMEVINSDPPAEDLMKILSYDSHYSNFITALHTSPEEEGGSNRKSIIKKEQKSIIGDELKNVVLEDYLKVFCGKMDEWNDNLMKQETETFSSRDDPPDLYNYHQVIEDQDAQEEMILIEINTEVFVLPDFKTPLSMLKEQADVAADSGYGKILVGVIENWSQCYIKRAVNYQTMIEEEFDKYMSVYNNERFLIKESKTKNLFRRPSAPRPAYEDIENMTEEELAQISKPCLLEYLVALGNTYEINTDRLQDKFLPTYKGKVHSSYQGRIEQAFEDTLTPSTELNAQVIRMLVDIIVNDLYPALSNVFTKSWYDDDKAKNMDEPDMADQIVETICDYMAEMRSYATYELYSVTFNILMDAVVSTYIRMGFENILHGSGKKIDPKAVKKYKSFRDGIERDIAKFYTALEPLVTRKDGYYLVTSLRAIELLGEFATCDDPAEIAPEIWEHEILENFYYCTTDYVKGILLCRKDMDNKQVNMIVSHLSERQKEYHANVEPPAMPISTLNNFFYN
;
A
#
# COMPACT_ATOMS: atom_id res chain seq x y z
N MET A 1 -38.63 -34.94 4.99
CA MET A 1 -37.91 -33.67 5.22
C MET A 1 -36.43 -33.96 5.06
N SER A 2 -35.70 -33.20 4.25
CA SER A 2 -34.27 -33.48 3.99
C SER A 2 -33.41 -33.06 5.19
N GLU A 3 -32.38 -33.84 5.52
CA GLU A 3 -31.41 -33.59 6.60
C GLU A 3 -30.87 -32.15 6.61
N GLY A 4 -30.74 -31.50 5.45
CA GLY A 4 -30.28 -30.11 5.35
C GLY A 4 -31.20 -29.08 5.99
N ALA A 5 -32.52 -29.32 6.03
CA ALA A 5 -33.45 -28.44 6.74
C ALA A 5 -33.34 -28.60 8.26
N LEU A 6 -33.15 -29.84 8.73
CA LEU A 6 -32.92 -30.15 10.15
C LEU A 6 -31.56 -29.61 10.64
N LEU A 7 -30.51 -29.65 9.81
CA LEU A 7 -29.21 -29.07 10.11
C LEU A 7 -29.24 -27.53 10.17
N ARG A 8 -30.00 -26.88 9.28
CA ARG A 8 -30.21 -25.43 9.38
C ARG A 8 -30.96 -25.06 10.65
N VAL A 9 -32.04 -25.77 10.97
CA VAL A 9 -32.82 -25.52 12.20
C VAL A 9 -31.98 -25.79 13.47
N SER A 10 -31.16 -26.85 13.47
CA SER A 10 -30.24 -27.17 14.57
C SER A 10 -29.15 -26.10 14.78
N ASN A 11 -28.63 -25.50 13.70
CA ASN A 11 -27.63 -24.44 13.82
C ASN A 11 -28.18 -23.12 14.40
N PHE A 12 -29.49 -22.88 14.33
CA PHE A 12 -30.12 -21.65 14.84
C PHE A 12 -30.63 -21.75 16.29
N ILE A 13 -30.64 -22.94 16.91
CA ILE A 13 -31.16 -23.15 18.27
C ILE A 13 -30.07 -23.84 19.09
N LYS A 14 -29.08 -23.07 19.57
CA LYS A 14 -28.02 -23.59 20.46
C LYS A 14 -28.09 -23.06 21.88
N VAL A 15 -28.84 -21.99 22.17
CA VAL A 15 -28.95 -21.36 23.50
C VAL A 15 -30.43 -21.10 23.85
N GLU A 16 -30.79 -21.13 25.14
CA GLU A 16 -32.17 -20.90 25.62
C GLU A 16 -32.75 -19.52 25.24
N ASP A 17 -31.93 -18.48 25.10
CA ASP A 17 -32.36 -17.14 24.62
C ASP A 17 -32.81 -17.12 23.14
N ASP A 18 -32.41 -18.10 22.32
CA ASP A 18 -32.84 -18.16 20.92
C ASP A 18 -34.27 -18.72 20.76
N LEU A 19 -34.91 -19.20 21.83
CA LEU A 19 -36.32 -19.61 21.83
C LEU A 19 -37.28 -18.43 21.62
N GLU A 20 -36.94 -17.21 22.07
CA GLU A 20 -37.76 -16.02 21.81
C GLU A 20 -37.74 -15.62 20.32
N LYS A 21 -36.62 -15.84 19.62
CA LYS A 21 -36.47 -15.52 18.18
C LYS A 21 -37.19 -16.51 17.24
N ILE A 22 -37.71 -17.63 17.75
CA ILE A 22 -38.42 -18.62 16.91
C ILE A 22 -39.70 -18.05 16.29
N LEU A 23 -40.39 -17.14 16.99
CA LEU A 23 -41.61 -16.52 16.45
C LEU A 23 -41.29 -15.59 15.26
N GLU A 24 -40.21 -14.82 15.34
CA GLU A 24 -39.72 -14.00 14.22
C GLU A 24 -39.22 -14.85 13.06
N LEU A 25 -38.41 -15.88 13.34
CA LEU A 25 -37.94 -16.80 12.30
C LEU A 25 -39.09 -17.55 11.63
N LYS A 26 -40.14 -17.94 12.37
CA LYS A 26 -41.34 -18.54 11.80
C LYS A 26 -42.08 -17.57 10.90
N GLN A 27 -42.18 -16.29 11.26
CA GLN A 27 -42.75 -15.27 10.38
C GLN A 27 -41.88 -15.04 9.14
N GLN A 28 -40.55 -15.07 9.28
CA GLN A 28 -39.63 -14.96 8.15
C GLN A 28 -39.76 -16.16 7.20
N PHE A 29 -39.79 -17.38 7.70
CA PHE A 29 -40.01 -18.58 6.88
C PHE A 29 -41.42 -18.62 6.27
N LEU A 30 -42.44 -18.08 6.93
CA LEU A 30 -43.76 -17.92 6.33
C LEU A 30 -43.75 -16.92 5.18
N LYS A 31 -43.04 -15.80 5.31
CA LYS A 31 -42.83 -14.83 4.23
C LYS A 31 -42.00 -15.42 3.09
N GLU A 32 -40.93 -16.14 3.39
CA GLU A 32 -40.12 -16.83 2.37
C GLU A 32 -40.96 -17.87 1.65
N LYS A 33 -41.72 -18.70 2.37
CA LYS A 33 -42.63 -19.68 1.79
C LYS A 33 -43.68 -19.01 0.90
N SER A 34 -44.33 -17.94 1.36
CA SER A 34 -45.33 -17.24 0.52
C SER A 34 -44.69 -16.61 -0.73
N THR A 35 -43.46 -16.13 -0.63
CA THR A 35 -42.73 -15.55 -1.77
C THR A 35 -42.28 -16.63 -2.75
N ILE A 36 -41.86 -17.79 -2.24
CA ILE A 36 -41.54 -18.95 -3.06
C ILE A 36 -42.81 -19.49 -3.70
N ASP A 37 -43.89 -19.67 -2.96
CA ASP A 37 -45.17 -20.17 -3.47
C ASP A 37 -45.73 -19.24 -4.55
N THR A 38 -45.68 -17.91 -4.38
CA THR A 38 -46.10 -16.97 -5.43
C THR A 38 -45.23 -17.08 -6.68
N LYS A 39 -43.90 -17.17 -6.53
CA LYS A 39 -42.99 -17.41 -7.67
C LYS A 39 -43.24 -18.76 -8.33
N LEU A 40 -43.47 -19.81 -7.56
CA LEU A 40 -43.66 -21.17 -8.04
C LEU A 40 -45.01 -21.28 -8.76
N THR A 41 -46.06 -20.66 -8.23
CA THR A 41 -47.38 -20.60 -8.87
C THR A 41 -47.32 -19.80 -10.16
N SER A 42 -46.62 -18.65 -10.18
CA SER A 42 -46.39 -17.88 -11.40
C SER A 42 -45.60 -18.69 -12.44
N THR A 43 -44.52 -19.35 -12.02
CA THR A 43 -43.69 -20.15 -12.91
C THR A 43 -44.45 -21.36 -13.44
N MET A 44 -45.18 -22.08 -12.58
CA MET A 44 -46.06 -23.17 -12.98
C MET A 44 -47.13 -22.71 -13.96
N LYS A 45 -47.72 -21.53 -13.76
CA LYS A 45 -48.68 -20.95 -14.70
C LYS A 45 -48.03 -20.66 -16.04
N THR A 46 -46.88 -19.99 -16.07
CA THR A 46 -46.15 -19.73 -17.33
C THR A 46 -45.72 -21.01 -18.04
N GLN A 47 -45.30 -22.04 -17.30
CA GLN A 47 -44.95 -23.33 -17.90
C GLN A 47 -46.19 -24.06 -18.41
N THR A 48 -47.30 -24.05 -17.68
CA THR A 48 -48.57 -24.66 -18.12
C THR A 48 -49.09 -23.97 -19.38
N ASP A 49 -49.04 -22.63 -19.42
CA ASP A 49 -49.43 -21.84 -20.58
C ASP A 49 -48.50 -22.11 -21.77
N SER A 50 -47.18 -22.24 -21.54
CA SER A 50 -46.20 -22.64 -22.56
C SER A 50 -46.46 -24.04 -23.08
N VAL A 51 -46.72 -25.02 -22.21
CA VAL A 51 -47.08 -26.39 -22.60
C VAL A 51 -48.38 -26.38 -23.40
N PHE A 52 -49.39 -25.62 -23.00
CA PHE A 52 -50.65 -25.53 -23.72
C PHE A 52 -50.49 -24.86 -25.09
N MET A 53 -49.71 -23.78 -25.17
CA MET A 53 -49.32 -23.16 -26.44
C MET A 53 -48.55 -24.13 -27.33
N ASN A 54 -47.59 -24.87 -26.77
CA ASN A 54 -46.79 -25.84 -27.52
C ASN A 54 -47.64 -27.03 -27.98
N MET A 55 -48.58 -27.50 -27.17
CA MET A 55 -49.50 -28.57 -27.54
C MET A 55 -50.47 -28.12 -28.64
N ASN A 56 -50.95 -26.88 -28.58
CA ASN A 56 -51.74 -26.28 -29.66
C ASN A 56 -50.92 -26.09 -30.94
N LYS A 57 -49.68 -25.59 -30.84
CA LYS A 57 -48.77 -25.51 -31.99
C LYS A 57 -48.50 -26.88 -32.57
N LEU A 58 -48.25 -27.90 -31.74
CA LEU A 58 -48.03 -29.28 -32.19
C LEU A 58 -49.28 -29.83 -32.89
N LYS A 59 -50.47 -29.61 -32.34
CA LYS A 59 -51.73 -30.01 -32.96
C LYS A 59 -51.91 -29.33 -34.32
N THR A 60 -51.72 -28.01 -34.40
CA THR A 60 -51.80 -27.30 -35.69
C THR A 60 -50.73 -27.73 -36.68
N SER A 61 -49.51 -28.05 -36.21
CA SER A 61 -48.44 -28.58 -37.06
C SER A 61 -48.77 -29.98 -37.54
N ALA A 62 -49.33 -30.84 -36.70
CA ALA A 62 -49.77 -32.18 -37.08
C ALA A 62 -50.90 -32.13 -38.10
N ASP A 63 -51.88 -31.23 -37.92
CA ASP A 63 -52.95 -31.00 -38.89
C ASP A 63 -52.39 -30.47 -40.22
N LYS A 64 -51.48 -29.47 -40.18
CA LYS A 64 -50.79 -28.96 -41.37
C LYS A 64 -49.94 -30.04 -42.05
N LEU A 65 -49.25 -30.90 -41.30
CA LEU A 65 -48.46 -32.01 -41.83
C LEU A 65 -49.35 -33.07 -42.48
N GLY A 66 -50.51 -33.37 -41.88
CA GLY A 66 -51.52 -34.23 -42.48
C GLY A 66 -52.04 -33.65 -43.80
N LEU A 67 -52.29 -32.34 -43.84
CA LEU A 67 -52.73 -31.61 -45.02
C LEU A 67 -51.64 -31.57 -46.11
N ILE A 68 -50.38 -31.31 -45.72
CA ILE A 68 -49.22 -31.37 -46.61
C ILE A 68 -49.05 -32.79 -47.15
N LYS A 69 -49.11 -33.83 -46.30
CA LYS A 69 -48.97 -35.22 -46.74
C LYS A 69 -50.10 -35.63 -47.69
N SER A 70 -51.32 -35.18 -47.45
CA SER A 70 -52.44 -35.39 -48.38
C SER A 70 -52.20 -34.66 -49.71
N ASN A 71 -51.75 -33.41 -49.67
CA ASN A 71 -51.42 -32.65 -50.88
C ASN A 71 -50.23 -33.26 -51.65
N LEU A 72 -49.21 -33.74 -50.95
CA LEU A 72 -48.07 -34.44 -51.55
C LEU A 72 -48.50 -35.78 -52.16
N GLY A 73 -49.42 -36.50 -51.52
CA GLY A 73 -50.07 -37.68 -52.10
C GLY A 73 -50.80 -37.36 -53.40
N LYS A 74 -51.60 -36.28 -53.42
CA LYS A 74 -52.28 -35.81 -54.65
C LYS A 74 -51.30 -35.37 -55.73
N ILE A 75 -50.22 -34.68 -55.36
CA ILE A 75 -49.17 -34.26 -56.32
C ILE A 75 -48.45 -35.48 -56.89
N ASN A 76 -48.14 -36.49 -56.07
CA ASN A 76 -47.55 -37.73 -56.54
C ASN A 76 -48.51 -38.50 -57.46
N GLU A 77 -49.80 -38.56 -57.15
CA GLU A 77 -50.81 -39.12 -58.06
C GLU A 77 -50.88 -38.37 -59.40
N ILE A 78 -50.83 -37.03 -59.38
CA ILE A 78 -50.80 -36.20 -60.59
C ILE A 78 -49.49 -36.40 -61.38
N TYR A 79 -48.36 -36.51 -60.68
CA TYR A 79 -47.04 -36.76 -61.27
C TYR A 79 -46.98 -38.13 -61.94
N ASP A 80 -47.45 -39.17 -61.26
CA ASP A 80 -47.53 -40.53 -61.80
C ASP A 80 -48.48 -40.55 -63.01
N ALA A 81 -49.65 -39.91 -62.91
CA ALA A 81 -50.60 -39.79 -64.03
C ALA A 81 -49.97 -39.08 -65.24
N SER A 82 -49.24 -37.98 -65.03
CA SER A 82 -48.60 -37.20 -66.09
C SER A 82 -47.43 -37.92 -66.75
N ILE A 83 -46.73 -38.80 -66.03
CA ILE A 83 -45.65 -39.63 -66.59
C ILE A 83 -46.20 -40.79 -67.40
N THR A 84 -47.29 -41.42 -66.96
CA THR A 84 -47.90 -42.54 -67.68
C THR A 84 -48.63 -42.13 -68.96
N ASP A 85 -49.19 -40.91 -69.03
CA ASP A 85 -50.01 -40.48 -70.19
C ASP A 85 -49.19 -40.03 -71.41
N ILE A 86 -47.94 -39.60 -71.24
CA ILE A 86 -47.10 -39.11 -72.36
C ILE A 86 -46.03 -40.15 -72.72
N LYS A 87 -46.33 -41.01 -73.69
CA LYS A 87 -45.43 -42.08 -74.18
C LYS A 87 -44.05 -41.60 -74.67
N ASP A 88 -43.93 -40.33 -75.08
CA ASP A 88 -42.70 -39.74 -75.61
C ASP A 88 -42.04 -38.71 -74.68
N TYR A 89 -42.44 -38.64 -73.40
CA TYR A 89 -41.86 -37.67 -72.46
C TYR A 89 -40.36 -37.93 -72.23
N ASP A 90 -39.96 -39.20 -72.15
CA ASP A 90 -38.55 -39.57 -71.98
C ASP A 90 -37.69 -39.25 -73.20
N THR A 91 -38.25 -39.33 -74.40
CA THR A 91 -37.52 -38.98 -75.63
C THR A 91 -37.42 -37.46 -75.78
N ILE A 92 -38.48 -36.72 -75.47
CA ILE A 92 -38.47 -35.24 -75.46
C ILE A 92 -37.53 -34.70 -74.37
N LYS A 93 -37.51 -35.31 -73.18
CA LYS A 93 -36.60 -34.95 -72.08
C LYS A 93 -35.15 -35.20 -72.46
N LYS A 94 -34.84 -36.35 -73.05
CA LYS A 94 -33.49 -36.65 -73.58
C LYS A 94 -33.11 -35.70 -74.72
N MET A 95 -34.02 -35.40 -75.65
CA MET A 95 -33.76 -34.47 -76.77
C MET A 95 -33.53 -33.04 -76.28
N THR A 96 -34.29 -32.61 -75.26
CA THR A 96 -34.11 -31.29 -74.62
C THR A 96 -32.79 -31.23 -73.85
N ALA A 97 -32.43 -32.30 -73.12
CA ALA A 97 -31.15 -32.39 -72.42
C ALA A 97 -29.95 -32.41 -73.38
N VAL A 98 -30.07 -33.12 -74.51
CA VAL A 98 -29.04 -33.15 -75.57
C VAL A 98 -28.90 -31.78 -76.24
N ASN A 99 -30.01 -31.09 -76.50
CA ASN A 99 -29.96 -29.73 -77.07
C ASN A 99 -29.37 -28.72 -76.08
N GLN A 100 -29.71 -28.83 -74.79
CA GLN A 100 -29.08 -28.04 -73.72
C GLN A 100 -27.57 -28.29 -73.63
N PHE A 101 -27.15 -29.56 -73.69
CA PHE A 101 -25.75 -29.93 -73.71
C PHE A 101 -25.02 -29.39 -74.94
N LEU A 102 -25.63 -29.48 -76.14
CA LEU A 102 -25.04 -28.96 -77.37
C LEU A 102 -24.86 -27.43 -77.33
N LEU A 103 -25.86 -26.70 -76.83
CA LEU A 103 -25.77 -25.26 -76.59
C LEU A 103 -24.73 -24.89 -75.54
N GLN A 104 -24.58 -25.70 -74.48
CA GLN A 104 -23.54 -25.50 -73.46
C GLN A 104 -22.14 -25.70 -74.05
N VAL A 105 -21.93 -26.74 -74.87
CA VAL A 105 -20.65 -27.01 -75.54
C VAL A 105 -20.31 -25.91 -76.55
N GLU A 106 -21.28 -25.43 -77.32
CA GLU A 106 -21.09 -24.32 -78.25
C GLU A 106 -20.67 -23.05 -77.50
N ASN A 107 -21.39 -22.69 -76.43
CA ASN A 107 -21.05 -21.53 -75.61
C ASN A 107 -19.69 -21.69 -74.93
N LEU A 108 -19.37 -22.87 -74.39
CA LEU A 108 -18.08 -23.16 -73.77
C LEU A 108 -16.93 -23.02 -74.77
N SER A 109 -17.09 -23.51 -76.00
CA SER A 109 -16.07 -23.36 -77.04
C SER A 109 -15.82 -21.89 -77.40
N ARG A 110 -16.90 -21.09 -77.46
CA ARG A 110 -16.83 -19.64 -77.72
C ARG A 110 -16.17 -18.90 -76.56
N ASP A 111 -16.53 -19.25 -75.34
CA ASP A 111 -16.03 -18.59 -74.13
C ASP A 111 -14.57 -18.96 -73.87
N VAL A 112 -14.13 -20.19 -74.14
CA VAL A 112 -12.71 -20.60 -74.09
C VAL A 112 -11.88 -19.85 -75.14
N SER A 113 -12.38 -19.64 -76.36
CA SER A 113 -11.70 -18.82 -77.37
C SER A 113 -11.56 -17.36 -76.96
N LYS A 114 -12.61 -16.78 -76.35
CA LYS A 114 -12.61 -15.39 -75.88
C LYS A 114 -11.89 -15.19 -74.54
N PHE A 115 -11.66 -16.26 -73.78
CA PHE A 115 -11.10 -16.22 -72.42
C PHE A 115 -9.76 -15.49 -72.33
N LYS A 116 -8.85 -15.70 -73.30
CA LYS A 116 -7.53 -15.05 -73.30
C LYS A 116 -7.63 -13.53 -73.52
N GLN A 117 -8.50 -13.09 -74.42
CA GLN A 117 -8.75 -11.66 -74.66
C GLN A 117 -9.45 -11.02 -73.46
N TYR A 118 -10.37 -11.75 -72.84
CA TYR A 118 -11.08 -11.31 -71.64
C TYR A 118 -10.15 -11.17 -70.42
N ILE A 119 -9.22 -12.10 -70.22
CA ILE A 119 -8.19 -11.98 -69.18
C ILE A 119 -7.28 -10.77 -69.43
N ALA A 120 -6.87 -10.53 -70.67
CA ALA A 120 -6.04 -9.36 -70.99
C ALA A 120 -6.76 -8.04 -70.69
N TYR A 121 -8.04 -7.95 -71.04
CA TYR A 121 -8.89 -6.80 -70.73
C TYR A 121 -9.07 -6.57 -69.22
N ILE A 122 -9.31 -7.63 -68.44
CA ILE A 122 -9.41 -7.52 -66.98
C ILE A 122 -8.08 -7.05 -66.38
N ASN A 123 -6.94 -7.57 -66.86
CA ASN A 123 -5.63 -7.16 -66.37
C ASN A 123 -5.33 -5.69 -66.67
N GLN A 124 -5.78 -5.17 -67.82
CA GLN A 124 -5.65 -3.76 -68.14
C GLN A 124 -6.49 -2.89 -67.22
N LEU A 125 -7.76 -3.24 -66.99
CA LEU A 125 -8.63 -2.52 -66.06
C LEU A 125 -8.13 -2.52 -64.62
N ILE A 126 -7.58 -3.65 -64.16
CA ILE A 126 -6.98 -3.76 -62.82
C ILE A 126 -5.75 -2.85 -62.70
N GLN A 127 -4.92 -2.78 -63.76
CA GLN A 127 -3.71 -1.97 -63.74
C GLN A 127 -4.02 -0.47 -63.80
N GLU A 128 -5.00 -0.07 -64.61
CA GLU A 128 -5.49 1.32 -64.67
C GLU A 128 -6.08 1.76 -63.32
N GLU A 129 -6.86 0.91 -62.64
CA GLU A 129 -7.37 1.24 -61.30
C GLU A 129 -6.28 1.22 -60.22
N PHE A 130 -5.27 0.36 -60.34
CA PHE A 130 -4.15 0.31 -59.40
C PHE A 130 -3.29 1.58 -59.44
N GLU A 131 -2.97 2.07 -60.65
CA GLU A 131 -2.21 3.32 -60.82
C GLU A 131 -2.97 4.53 -60.25
N ILE A 132 -4.28 4.59 -60.47
CA ILE A 132 -5.12 5.70 -59.96
C ILE A 132 -5.20 5.69 -58.42
N ILE A 133 -5.30 4.52 -57.78
CA ILE A 133 -5.34 4.43 -56.30
C ILE A 133 -4.01 4.87 -55.68
N SER A 134 -2.89 4.57 -56.34
CA SER A 134 -1.57 4.98 -55.85
C SER A 134 -1.35 6.50 -55.91
N GLU A 135 -2.10 7.21 -56.77
CA GLU A 135 -1.96 8.65 -56.99
C GLU A 135 -3.05 9.49 -56.30
N ASP A 136 -4.29 8.99 -56.19
CA ASP A 136 -5.43 9.75 -55.64
C ASP A 136 -6.35 8.90 -54.73
N ILE A 137 -6.19 9.10 -53.42
CA ILE A 137 -6.96 8.46 -52.33
C ILE A 137 -8.43 8.92 -52.34
N ALA A 138 -8.74 10.03 -53.04
CA ALA A 138 -10.08 10.59 -53.12
C ALA A 138 -11.00 9.89 -54.16
N TYR A 139 -10.51 8.91 -54.92
CA TYR A 139 -11.28 8.35 -56.04
C TYR A 139 -12.34 7.30 -55.60
N PRO A 140 -13.63 7.47 -55.95
CA PRO A 140 -14.73 6.62 -55.48
C PRO A 140 -14.83 5.24 -56.16
N MET A 141 -13.87 4.86 -57.01
CA MET A 141 -13.76 3.52 -57.65
C MET A 141 -15.03 3.06 -58.38
N GLU A 142 -15.19 3.46 -59.64
CA GLU A 142 -16.36 3.07 -60.45
C GLU A 142 -16.30 1.63 -61.02
N ASN A 143 -15.11 1.05 -61.23
CA ASN A 143 -15.00 -0.25 -61.90
C ASN A 143 -14.69 -1.43 -60.97
N LEU A 144 -14.47 -1.23 -59.66
CA LEU A 144 -14.27 -2.33 -58.70
C LEU A 144 -15.37 -3.41 -58.79
N LEU A 145 -16.64 -3.01 -58.84
CA LEU A 145 -17.76 -3.95 -58.97
C LEU A 145 -17.77 -4.67 -60.33
N LYS A 146 -17.36 -3.97 -61.40
CA LYS A 146 -17.27 -4.54 -62.74
C LYS A 146 -16.12 -5.54 -62.82
N ILE A 147 -14.96 -5.22 -62.24
CA ILE A 147 -13.80 -6.11 -62.14
C ILE A 147 -14.17 -7.34 -61.31
N HIS A 148 -14.81 -7.15 -60.15
CA HIS A 148 -15.25 -8.26 -59.31
C HIS A 148 -16.23 -9.20 -60.04
N PHE A 149 -17.23 -8.64 -60.73
CA PHE A 149 -18.18 -9.43 -61.52
C PHE A 149 -17.47 -10.21 -62.64
N ASN A 150 -16.61 -9.52 -63.39
CA ASN A 150 -15.90 -10.11 -64.53
C ASN A 150 -14.92 -11.20 -64.10
N LEU A 151 -14.21 -10.98 -63.00
CA LEU A 151 -13.29 -11.93 -62.39
C LEU A 151 -14.06 -13.11 -61.77
N THR A 152 -15.23 -12.89 -61.18
CA THR A 152 -16.09 -13.96 -60.68
C THR A 152 -16.58 -14.86 -61.80
N GLN A 153 -17.01 -14.31 -62.94
CA GLN A 153 -17.40 -15.09 -64.11
C GLN A 153 -16.23 -15.91 -64.66
N ALA A 154 -15.05 -15.31 -64.76
CA ALA A 154 -13.85 -16.01 -65.20
C ALA A 154 -13.43 -17.14 -64.24
N ARG A 155 -13.58 -16.95 -62.92
CA ARG A 155 -13.31 -17.98 -61.91
C ARG A 155 -14.34 -19.11 -61.91
N ASN A 156 -15.61 -18.80 -62.11
CA ASN A 156 -16.67 -19.82 -62.21
C ASN A 156 -16.44 -20.75 -63.43
N LEU A 157 -15.97 -20.17 -64.54
CA LEU A 157 -15.54 -20.93 -65.72
C LEU A 157 -14.32 -21.80 -65.42
N GLN A 158 -13.33 -21.29 -64.69
CA GLN A 158 -12.19 -22.09 -64.23
C GLN A 158 -12.64 -23.27 -63.36
N ASP A 159 -13.44 -23.03 -62.32
CA ASP A 159 -13.93 -24.08 -61.41
C ASP A 159 -14.74 -25.15 -62.15
N TYR A 160 -15.52 -24.74 -63.16
CA TYR A 160 -16.27 -25.63 -64.02
C TYR A 160 -15.33 -26.50 -64.87
N LEU A 161 -14.34 -25.89 -65.53
CA LEU A 161 -13.34 -26.61 -66.33
C LEU A 161 -12.47 -27.55 -65.49
N GLU A 162 -12.10 -27.16 -64.26
CA GLU A 162 -11.34 -28.01 -63.35
C GLU A 162 -12.14 -29.24 -62.94
N LYS A 163 -13.45 -29.09 -62.64
CA LYS A 163 -14.31 -30.25 -62.32
C LYS A 163 -14.54 -31.15 -63.52
N GLU A 164 -14.85 -30.59 -64.69
CA GLU A 164 -14.99 -31.35 -65.95
C GLU A 164 -13.69 -32.08 -66.30
N SER A 165 -12.53 -31.46 -66.07
CA SER A 165 -11.23 -32.08 -66.34
C SER A 165 -10.97 -33.34 -65.52
N THR A 166 -11.57 -33.49 -64.32
CA THR A 166 -11.39 -34.70 -63.52
C THR A 166 -11.96 -35.96 -64.20
N ASN A 167 -12.97 -35.79 -65.05
CA ASN A 167 -13.60 -36.87 -65.83
C ASN A 167 -12.91 -37.15 -67.17
N LEU A 168 -11.96 -36.31 -67.60
CA LEU A 168 -11.32 -36.37 -68.93
C LEU A 168 -9.94 -37.07 -68.89
N SER A 169 -9.39 -37.38 -70.07
CA SER A 169 -8.05 -37.98 -70.24
C SER A 169 -6.93 -37.04 -69.78
N ASP A 170 -5.78 -37.59 -69.35
CA ASP A 170 -4.67 -36.82 -68.74
C ASP A 170 -4.04 -35.76 -69.68
N ASP A 171 -4.05 -35.98 -70.99
CA ASP A 171 -3.60 -34.99 -71.97
C ASP A 171 -4.51 -33.75 -72.02
N LEU A 172 -5.84 -33.94 -71.91
CA LEU A 172 -6.81 -32.86 -71.88
C LEU A 172 -6.75 -32.08 -70.56
N LYS A 173 -6.45 -32.76 -69.44
CA LYS A 173 -6.18 -32.10 -68.14
C LYS A 173 -5.00 -31.13 -68.24
N SER A 174 -3.91 -31.54 -68.92
CA SER A 174 -2.73 -30.68 -69.13
C SER A 174 -3.04 -29.42 -69.96
N ILE A 175 -3.90 -29.55 -70.97
CA ILE A 175 -4.34 -28.42 -71.81
C ILE A 175 -5.24 -27.46 -71.01
N VAL A 176 -6.20 -27.99 -70.25
CA VAL A 176 -7.07 -27.18 -69.37
C VAL A 176 -6.23 -26.44 -68.33
N GLN A 177 -5.24 -27.09 -67.71
CA GLN A 177 -4.33 -26.44 -66.76
C GLN A 177 -3.52 -25.30 -67.38
N LYS A 178 -3.09 -25.43 -68.65
CA LYS A 178 -2.39 -24.35 -69.38
C LYS A 178 -3.30 -23.16 -69.70
N ILE A 179 -4.57 -23.42 -70.01
CA ILE A 179 -5.57 -22.36 -70.25
C ILE A 179 -5.91 -21.62 -68.95
N VAL A 180 -5.92 -22.33 -67.83
CA VAL A 180 -6.25 -21.80 -66.50
C VAL A 180 -5.06 -21.07 -65.83
N ALA A 181 -3.81 -21.40 -66.16
CA ALA A 181 -2.64 -20.81 -65.49
C ALA A 181 -2.57 -19.25 -65.48
N PRO A 182 -2.89 -18.52 -66.57
CA PRO A 182 -2.92 -17.05 -66.57
C PRO A 182 -3.97 -16.44 -65.61
N MET A 183 -5.01 -17.21 -65.26
CA MET A 183 -6.05 -16.77 -64.35
C MET A 183 -5.51 -16.57 -62.94
N LYS A 184 -4.64 -17.48 -62.46
CA LYS A 184 -4.00 -17.38 -61.15
C LYS A 184 -3.17 -16.09 -61.00
N ALA A 185 -2.56 -15.61 -62.08
CA ALA A 185 -1.83 -14.34 -62.07
C ALA A 185 -2.77 -13.14 -61.95
N THR A 186 -3.92 -13.16 -62.65
CA THR A 186 -4.94 -12.11 -62.60
C THR A 186 -5.59 -12.04 -61.20
N VAL A 187 -5.79 -13.20 -60.56
CA VAL A 187 -6.24 -13.29 -59.17
C VAL A 187 -5.27 -12.60 -58.22
N ARG A 188 -3.96 -12.85 -58.34
CA ARG A 188 -2.95 -12.20 -57.49
C ARG A 188 -2.97 -10.68 -57.64
N LYS A 189 -3.07 -10.16 -58.87
CA LYS A 189 -3.17 -8.72 -59.12
C LYS A 189 -4.42 -8.10 -58.52
N PHE A 190 -5.54 -8.81 -58.55
CA PHE A 190 -6.76 -8.36 -57.89
C PHE A 190 -6.65 -8.40 -56.36
N ASP A 191 -6.01 -9.42 -55.80
CA ASP A 191 -5.77 -9.51 -54.35
C ASP A 191 -4.78 -8.42 -53.87
N GLU A 192 -3.86 -7.98 -54.74
CA GLU A 192 -2.95 -6.84 -54.51
C GLU A 192 -3.71 -5.51 -54.55
N LEU A 193 -4.61 -5.31 -55.52
CA LEU A 193 -5.52 -4.16 -55.54
C LEU A 193 -6.41 -4.12 -54.29
N LEU A 194 -6.98 -5.26 -53.88
CA LEU A 194 -7.77 -5.34 -52.65
C LEU A 194 -6.95 -5.02 -51.42
N ARG A 195 -5.66 -5.40 -51.38
CA ARG A 195 -4.76 -5.06 -50.26
C ARG A 195 -4.59 -3.55 -50.14
N GLU A 196 -4.24 -2.87 -51.22
CA GLU A 196 -4.06 -1.42 -51.21
C GLU A 196 -5.35 -0.68 -50.84
N VAL A 197 -6.50 -1.16 -51.31
CA VAL A 197 -7.81 -0.62 -50.95
C VAL A 197 -8.12 -0.84 -49.46
N ILE A 198 -7.72 -1.96 -48.86
CA ILE A 198 -7.92 -2.23 -47.42
C ILE A 198 -7.01 -1.35 -46.57
N ILE A 199 -5.74 -1.16 -46.97
CA ILE A 199 -4.79 -0.28 -46.26
C ILE A 199 -5.26 1.17 -46.33
N SER A 200 -5.67 1.61 -47.52
CA SER A 200 -6.16 2.97 -47.76
C SER A 200 -7.56 3.21 -47.17
N MET A 201 -8.26 2.17 -46.69
CA MET A 201 -9.63 2.27 -46.17
C MET A 201 -9.73 3.21 -44.96
N THR A 202 -8.75 3.16 -44.05
CA THR A 202 -8.74 3.99 -42.84
C THR A 202 -8.52 5.47 -43.18
N GLU A 203 -7.63 5.76 -44.13
CA GLU A 203 -7.32 7.11 -44.60
C GLU A 203 -8.45 7.68 -45.48
N SER A 204 -8.98 6.88 -46.42
CA SER A 204 -10.10 7.27 -47.28
C SER A 204 -11.37 7.60 -46.48
N LEU A 205 -11.58 6.95 -45.34
CA LEU A 205 -12.69 7.28 -44.44
C LEU A 205 -12.47 8.58 -43.68
N LYS A 206 -11.23 8.93 -43.33
CA LYS A 206 -10.89 10.21 -42.70
C LYS A 206 -11.18 11.38 -43.66
N ASP A 207 -10.93 11.18 -44.96
CA ASP A 207 -11.24 12.13 -46.03
C ASP A 207 -12.72 12.13 -46.48
N GLY A 208 -13.55 11.24 -45.92
CA GLY A 208 -15.01 11.25 -46.11
C GLY A 208 -15.54 10.36 -47.25
N ASN A 209 -14.70 9.56 -47.89
CA ASN A 209 -15.10 8.67 -49.00
C ASN A 209 -15.79 7.39 -48.52
N SER A 210 -17.05 7.54 -48.11
CA SER A 210 -17.89 6.43 -47.66
C SER A 210 -18.28 5.46 -48.79
N GLU A 211 -18.22 5.90 -50.06
CA GLU A 211 -18.64 5.08 -51.21
C GLU A 211 -17.67 3.93 -51.53
N LEU A 212 -16.37 4.16 -51.41
CA LEU A 212 -15.34 3.14 -51.66
C LEU A 212 -15.46 2.01 -50.63
N VAL A 213 -15.62 2.38 -49.36
CA VAL A 213 -15.80 1.43 -48.26
C VAL A 213 -17.10 0.65 -48.41
N PHE A 214 -18.19 1.32 -48.79
CA PHE A 214 -19.46 0.63 -49.02
C PHE A 214 -19.38 -0.37 -50.19
N LYS A 215 -18.68 -0.04 -51.28
CA LYS A 215 -18.46 -0.95 -52.41
C LYS A 215 -17.60 -2.15 -51.99
N LEU A 216 -16.53 -1.93 -51.23
CA LEU A 216 -15.69 -3.00 -50.69
C LEU A 216 -16.50 -3.93 -49.77
N ILE A 217 -17.29 -3.37 -48.86
CA ILE A 217 -18.17 -4.14 -47.96
C ILE A 217 -19.16 -4.98 -48.75
N LYS A 218 -19.80 -4.41 -49.77
CA LYS A 218 -20.73 -5.16 -50.63
C LYS A 218 -20.06 -6.31 -51.36
N VAL A 219 -18.82 -6.13 -51.83
CA VAL A 219 -18.05 -7.21 -52.46
C VAL A 219 -17.77 -8.33 -51.47
N ILE A 220 -17.29 -8.01 -50.27
CA ILE A 220 -16.96 -9.01 -49.24
C ILE A 220 -18.23 -9.68 -48.71
N GLU A 221 -19.34 -8.95 -48.53
CA GLU A 221 -20.63 -9.51 -48.11
C GLU A 221 -21.20 -10.46 -49.17
N PHE A 222 -21.14 -10.08 -50.44
CA PHE A 222 -21.56 -10.94 -51.54
C PHE A 222 -20.75 -12.25 -51.56
N GLU A 223 -19.43 -12.14 -51.48
CA GLU A 223 -18.55 -13.32 -51.46
C GLU A 223 -18.75 -14.19 -50.22
N ALA A 224 -18.96 -13.60 -49.04
CA ALA A 224 -19.25 -14.33 -47.82
C ALA A 224 -20.59 -15.08 -47.87
N ASN A 225 -21.61 -14.47 -48.49
CA ASN A 225 -22.92 -15.10 -48.67
C ASN A 225 -22.85 -16.27 -49.67
N GLU A 226 -22.08 -16.14 -50.75
CA GLU A 226 -21.87 -17.23 -51.71
C GLU A 226 -21.02 -18.36 -51.12
N ASP A 227 -19.99 -18.06 -50.32
CA ASP A 227 -19.22 -19.08 -49.59
C ASP A 227 -20.09 -19.81 -48.54
N LEU A 228 -21.00 -19.10 -47.87
CA LEU A 228 -21.98 -19.71 -46.95
C LEU A 228 -22.96 -20.61 -47.69
N LYS A 229 -23.50 -20.17 -48.85
CA LYS A 229 -24.36 -21.01 -49.70
C LYS A 229 -23.64 -22.29 -50.11
N PHE A 230 -22.37 -22.19 -50.51
CA PHE A 230 -21.57 -23.37 -50.84
C PHE A 230 -21.39 -24.29 -49.63
N GLN A 231 -21.04 -23.76 -48.46
CA GLN A 231 -20.91 -24.54 -47.21
C GLN A 231 -22.22 -25.25 -46.86
N LEU A 232 -23.37 -24.59 -47.01
CA LEU A 232 -24.66 -25.21 -46.79
C LEU A 232 -24.96 -26.30 -47.84
N MET A 233 -24.66 -26.06 -49.12
CA MET A 233 -24.85 -27.05 -50.18
C MET A 233 -23.96 -28.28 -50.00
N GLU A 234 -22.73 -28.10 -49.49
CA GLU A 234 -21.79 -29.17 -49.15
C GLU A 234 -22.28 -29.96 -47.92
N ASN A 235 -22.65 -29.26 -46.84
CA ASN A 235 -23.17 -29.90 -45.61
C ASN A 235 -24.49 -30.65 -45.83
N LEU A 236 -25.31 -30.22 -46.78
CA LEU A 236 -26.58 -30.87 -47.15
C LEU A 236 -26.40 -31.98 -48.21
N ASP A 237 -25.17 -32.27 -48.66
CA ASP A 237 -24.84 -33.31 -49.62
C ASP A 237 -25.54 -33.21 -51.00
N LEU A 238 -26.13 -32.03 -51.32
CA LEU A 238 -26.86 -31.73 -52.56
C LEU A 238 -25.95 -31.64 -53.81
N ASN A 239 -24.63 -31.64 -53.59
CA ASN A 239 -23.64 -31.61 -54.66
C ASN A 239 -23.48 -32.97 -55.38
N LYS A 240 -23.92 -34.08 -54.76
CA LYS A 240 -23.88 -35.42 -55.37
C LYS A 240 -25.06 -35.70 -56.31
N SER A 241 -26.18 -34.98 -56.15
CA SER A 241 -27.43 -35.25 -56.87
C SER A 241 -27.65 -34.39 -58.13
N LYS A 242 -26.69 -33.54 -58.51
CA LYS A 242 -26.82 -32.67 -59.70
C LYS A 242 -25.96 -33.20 -60.85
N ASP A 243 -26.64 -33.68 -61.90
CA ASP A 243 -26.01 -34.01 -63.17
C ASP A 243 -25.33 -32.77 -63.76
N ILE A 244 -24.02 -32.86 -63.96
CA ILE A 244 -23.13 -31.82 -64.50
C ILE A 244 -23.67 -31.25 -65.82
N ASN A 245 -24.35 -32.08 -66.62
CA ASN A 245 -24.95 -31.74 -67.92
C ASN A 245 -26.12 -30.73 -67.85
N SER A 246 -26.65 -30.44 -66.65
CA SER A 246 -27.79 -29.54 -66.45
C SER A 246 -27.42 -28.20 -65.78
N ILE A 247 -26.16 -28.02 -65.43
CA ILE A 247 -25.71 -26.88 -64.62
C ILE A 247 -25.27 -25.73 -65.54
N ASN A 248 -25.84 -24.53 -65.32
CA ASN A 248 -25.33 -23.30 -65.93
C ASN A 248 -23.94 -22.97 -65.34
N TYR A 249 -22.89 -23.02 -66.18
CA TYR A 249 -21.50 -22.79 -65.80
C TYR A 249 -21.23 -21.37 -65.23
N SER A 250 -22.07 -20.37 -65.55
CA SER A 250 -21.98 -19.00 -65.02
C SER A 250 -22.22 -18.91 -63.50
N THR A 251 -22.93 -19.88 -62.93
CA THR A 251 -23.32 -19.94 -61.51
C THR A 251 -22.56 -21.02 -60.74
N TYR A 252 -21.64 -21.73 -61.40
CA TYR A 252 -20.92 -22.83 -60.79
C TYR A 252 -19.74 -22.32 -59.96
N ARG A 253 -19.68 -22.71 -58.68
CA ARG A 253 -18.56 -22.46 -57.76
C ARG A 253 -18.02 -23.79 -57.25
N GLY A 254 -16.72 -24.01 -57.38
CA GLY A 254 -16.06 -25.27 -57.03
C GLY A 254 -15.28 -25.21 -55.71
N SER A 255 -14.87 -24.03 -55.25
CA SER A 255 -14.06 -23.87 -54.04
C SER A 255 -14.41 -22.61 -53.22
N ARG A 256 -14.07 -22.63 -51.92
CA ARG A 256 -14.27 -21.52 -50.97
C ARG A 256 -13.15 -20.48 -51.13
N ARG A 257 -13.52 -19.20 -51.23
CA ARG A 257 -12.57 -18.11 -51.54
C ARG A 257 -12.05 -17.38 -50.30
N HIS A 258 -12.74 -17.43 -49.16
CA HIS A 258 -12.28 -16.94 -47.85
C HIS A 258 -11.89 -15.44 -47.78
N TYR A 259 -12.48 -14.59 -48.63
CA TYR A 259 -12.21 -13.15 -48.65
C TYR A 259 -12.45 -12.42 -47.32
N LYS A 260 -13.38 -12.93 -46.51
CA LYS A 260 -13.61 -12.39 -45.16
C LYS A 260 -12.40 -12.56 -44.24
N LYS A 261 -11.68 -13.69 -44.30
CA LYS A 261 -10.47 -13.91 -43.48
C LYS A 261 -9.33 -13.03 -43.97
N PHE A 262 -9.14 -12.99 -45.29
CA PHE A 262 -8.15 -12.11 -45.93
C PHE A 262 -8.34 -10.65 -45.54
N PHE A 263 -9.59 -10.17 -45.46
CA PHE A 263 -9.89 -8.82 -44.99
C PHE A 263 -9.42 -8.57 -43.56
N PHE A 264 -9.72 -9.47 -42.61
CA PHE A 264 -9.28 -9.30 -41.22
C PHE A 264 -7.76 -9.37 -41.07
N ASP A 265 -7.10 -10.29 -41.77
CA ASP A 265 -5.64 -10.43 -41.71
C ASP A 265 -4.93 -9.17 -42.25
N LYS A 266 -5.45 -8.60 -43.35
CA LYS A 266 -4.89 -7.37 -43.95
C LYS A 266 -5.21 -6.12 -43.16
N LEU A 267 -6.37 -6.07 -42.52
CA LEU A 267 -6.71 -4.99 -41.60
C LEU A 267 -5.77 -5.03 -40.38
N GLU A 268 -5.51 -6.21 -39.81
CA GLU A 268 -4.55 -6.37 -38.72
C GLU A 268 -3.13 -5.92 -39.10
N GLU A 269 -2.66 -6.25 -40.31
CA GLU A 269 -1.37 -5.77 -40.85
C GLU A 269 -1.34 -4.24 -40.94
N SER A 270 -2.41 -3.60 -41.44
CA SER A 270 -2.47 -2.13 -41.54
C SER A 270 -2.43 -1.42 -40.18
N LEU A 271 -3.17 -1.92 -39.18
CA LEU A 271 -3.17 -1.37 -37.82
C LEU A 271 -1.83 -1.63 -37.11
N ALA A 272 -1.19 -2.76 -37.43
CA ALA A 272 0.14 -3.07 -36.91
C ALA A 272 1.19 -2.12 -37.50
N ASP A 273 1.11 -1.79 -38.78
CA ASP A 273 2.05 -0.89 -39.44
C ASP A 273 1.91 0.55 -38.97
N THR A 274 0.69 1.04 -38.72
CA THR A 274 0.49 2.38 -38.12
C THR A 274 1.07 2.45 -36.72
N PHE A 275 0.82 1.44 -35.88
CA PHE A 275 1.39 1.37 -34.54
C PHE A 275 2.92 1.24 -34.55
N ASN A 276 3.47 0.38 -35.41
CA ASN A 276 4.91 0.20 -35.54
C ASN A 276 5.60 1.48 -36.02
N LYS A 277 5.04 2.22 -36.98
CA LYS A 277 5.57 3.52 -37.42
C LYS A 277 5.60 4.55 -36.28
N CYS A 278 4.58 4.53 -35.40
CA CYS A 278 4.57 5.38 -34.21
C CYS A 278 5.67 4.96 -33.23
N VAL A 279 5.84 3.66 -32.98
CA VAL A 279 6.91 3.14 -32.11
C VAL A 279 8.31 3.43 -32.67
N GLU A 280 8.48 3.33 -34.00
CA GLU A 280 9.74 3.64 -34.69
C GLU A 280 10.11 5.12 -34.61
N HIS A 281 9.11 6.02 -34.65
CA HIS A 281 9.33 7.46 -34.52
C HIS A 281 9.84 7.87 -33.13
N PHE A 282 9.54 7.09 -32.08
CA PHE A 282 9.93 7.37 -30.69
C PHE A 282 10.99 6.39 -30.15
N GLN A 283 11.84 5.83 -31.02
CA GLN A 283 12.88 4.86 -30.63
C GLN A 283 13.85 5.36 -29.55
N ASP A 284 14.13 6.66 -29.52
CA ASP A 284 15.07 7.27 -28.56
C ASP A 284 14.46 7.46 -27.16
N ASP A 285 13.13 7.56 -27.06
CA ASP A 285 12.44 7.85 -25.78
C ASP A 285 11.10 7.09 -25.74
N LYS A 286 11.17 5.79 -25.41
CA LYS A 286 10.04 4.84 -25.38
C LYS A 286 8.85 5.33 -24.53
N MET A 287 9.08 6.31 -23.66
CA MET A 287 8.09 6.86 -22.75
C MET A 287 7.19 7.95 -23.35
N GLN A 288 7.70 8.72 -24.32
CA GLN A 288 6.91 9.72 -25.05
C GLN A 288 5.82 9.11 -25.93
N VAL A 289 5.89 7.78 -26.16
CA VAL A 289 4.81 7.04 -26.80
C VAL A 289 3.53 7.21 -25.99
N TYR A 290 3.57 7.07 -24.66
CA TYR A 290 2.38 7.16 -23.80
C TYR A 290 1.73 8.54 -23.81
N ASP A 291 2.53 9.61 -23.81
CA ASP A 291 2.03 11.00 -23.86
C ASP A 291 1.35 11.33 -25.21
N ASN A 292 1.76 10.63 -26.28
CA ASN A 292 1.19 10.81 -27.60
C ASN A 292 0.08 9.81 -27.94
N LEU A 293 -0.30 8.87 -27.07
CA LEU A 293 -1.35 7.89 -27.36
C LEU A 293 -2.76 8.51 -27.54
N ASN A 294 -2.92 9.82 -27.36
CA ASN A 294 -4.14 10.56 -27.71
C ASN A 294 -4.57 10.32 -29.18
N TRP A 295 -3.63 10.14 -30.11
CA TRP A 295 -4.00 9.82 -31.50
C TRP A 295 -4.72 8.46 -31.62
N LEU A 296 -4.37 7.50 -30.76
CA LEU A 296 -5.00 6.17 -30.72
C LEU A 296 -6.39 6.27 -30.10
N GLU A 297 -6.56 7.12 -29.08
CA GLU A 297 -7.87 7.45 -28.52
C GLU A 297 -8.79 8.10 -29.58
N ASP A 298 -8.30 9.10 -30.32
CA ASP A 298 -9.04 9.74 -31.42
C ASP A 298 -9.38 8.75 -32.55
N GLU A 299 -8.46 7.82 -32.86
CA GLU A 299 -8.69 6.78 -33.86
C GLU A 299 -9.72 5.74 -33.39
N LEU A 300 -9.72 5.36 -32.11
CA LEU A 300 -10.73 4.48 -31.53
C LEU A 300 -12.11 5.15 -31.48
N VAL A 301 -12.19 6.44 -31.14
CA VAL A 301 -13.43 7.25 -31.23
C VAL A 301 -13.92 7.26 -32.67
N PHE A 302 -13.04 7.56 -33.64
CA PHE A 302 -13.38 7.53 -35.05
C PHE A 302 -13.89 6.16 -35.52
N VAL A 303 -13.28 5.07 -35.03
CA VAL A 303 -13.68 3.71 -35.35
C VAL A 303 -15.10 3.41 -34.85
N VAL A 304 -15.45 3.86 -33.65
CA VAL A 304 -16.76 3.66 -33.04
C VAL A 304 -17.83 4.55 -33.72
N ASP A 305 -17.52 5.82 -33.94
CA ASP A 305 -18.51 6.80 -34.42
C ASP A 305 -18.77 6.73 -35.91
N ARG A 306 -17.73 6.54 -36.74
CA ARG A 306 -17.84 6.59 -38.21
C ARG A 306 -17.70 5.24 -38.90
N LEU A 307 -16.88 4.34 -38.37
CA LEU A 307 -16.63 3.03 -38.99
C LEU A 307 -17.69 2.00 -38.60
N ALA A 308 -18.00 1.84 -37.31
CA ALA A 308 -18.97 0.85 -36.83
C ALA A 308 -20.37 0.92 -37.49
N PRO A 309 -20.97 2.11 -37.77
CA PRO A 309 -22.28 2.17 -38.42
C PRO A 309 -22.27 1.79 -39.91
N ILE A 310 -21.10 1.87 -40.58
CA ILE A 310 -20.98 1.52 -42.02
C ILE A 310 -20.98 -0.01 -42.22
N PHE A 311 -20.55 -0.77 -41.21
CA PHE A 311 -20.46 -2.23 -41.29
C PHE A 311 -21.71 -2.95 -40.74
N PRO A 312 -22.05 -4.15 -41.27
CA PRO A 312 -23.07 -4.98 -40.68
C PRO A 312 -22.71 -5.38 -39.23
N ILE A 313 -23.67 -5.26 -38.31
CA ILE A 313 -23.54 -5.60 -36.87
C ILE A 313 -22.92 -7.00 -36.64
N ARG A 314 -23.13 -7.93 -37.58
CA ARG A 314 -22.58 -9.30 -37.55
C ARG A 314 -21.06 -9.38 -37.58
N TRP A 315 -20.35 -8.32 -38.01
CA TRP A 315 -18.90 -8.37 -38.18
C TRP A 315 -18.12 -7.84 -36.96
N GLN A 316 -18.78 -7.14 -36.03
CA GLN A 316 -18.18 -6.65 -34.77
C GLN A 316 -16.78 -6.04 -34.93
N ILE A 317 -16.60 -5.21 -35.97
CA ILE A 317 -15.29 -4.64 -36.32
C ILE A 317 -14.73 -3.77 -35.20
N SER A 318 -15.57 -3.04 -34.47
CA SER A 318 -15.16 -2.29 -33.28
C SER A 318 -14.42 -3.17 -32.27
N ASN A 319 -14.97 -4.35 -31.96
CA ASN A 319 -14.34 -5.29 -31.01
C ASN A 319 -13.04 -5.87 -31.57
N PHE A 320 -12.98 -6.11 -32.89
CA PHE A 320 -11.78 -6.63 -33.53
C PHE A 320 -10.63 -5.62 -33.48
N ILE A 321 -10.88 -4.38 -33.91
CA ILE A 321 -9.87 -3.31 -33.93
C ILE A 321 -9.39 -2.99 -32.51
N GLN A 322 -10.32 -2.90 -31.53
CA GLN A 322 -9.96 -2.71 -30.12
C GLN A 322 -9.05 -3.85 -29.59
N ASN A 323 -9.35 -5.11 -29.92
CA ASN A 323 -8.50 -6.23 -29.51
C ASN A 323 -7.12 -6.21 -30.18
N VAL A 324 -7.01 -5.78 -31.43
CA VAL A 324 -5.73 -5.67 -32.15
C VAL A 324 -4.84 -4.60 -31.49
N TYR A 325 -5.36 -3.40 -31.28
CA TYR A 325 -4.61 -2.33 -30.58
C TYR A 325 -4.25 -2.74 -29.15
N TYR A 326 -5.19 -3.36 -28.42
CA TYR A 326 -4.93 -3.88 -27.08
C TYR A 326 -3.77 -4.89 -27.06
N ASN A 327 -3.76 -5.86 -27.98
CA ASN A 327 -2.69 -6.88 -28.03
C ASN A 327 -1.32 -6.26 -28.37
N LYS A 328 -1.30 -5.19 -29.16
CA LYS A 328 -0.07 -4.47 -29.53
C LYS A 328 0.44 -3.59 -28.39
N LEU A 329 -0.45 -2.82 -27.76
CA LEU A 329 -0.14 -2.07 -26.54
C LEU A 329 0.36 -3.00 -25.44
N HIS A 330 -0.29 -4.16 -25.24
CA HIS A 330 0.15 -5.17 -24.28
C HIS A 330 1.58 -5.66 -24.58
N LYS A 331 1.88 -6.02 -25.83
CA LYS A 331 3.24 -6.44 -26.22
C LYS A 331 4.28 -5.33 -26.00
N PHE A 332 3.94 -4.09 -26.33
CA PHE A 332 4.81 -2.93 -26.08
C PHE A 332 5.04 -2.70 -24.59
N THR A 333 3.98 -2.71 -23.77
CA THR A 333 4.09 -2.60 -22.30
C THR A 333 4.94 -3.73 -21.71
N MET A 334 4.83 -4.96 -22.24
CA MET A 334 5.66 -6.08 -21.78
C MET A 334 7.13 -5.92 -22.17
N GLU A 335 7.42 -5.38 -23.35
CA GLU A 335 8.79 -5.08 -23.77
C GLU A 335 9.42 -3.98 -22.90
N VAL A 336 8.62 -2.96 -22.52
CA VAL A 336 9.06 -1.90 -21.62
C VAL A 336 9.26 -2.42 -20.19
N ILE A 337 8.36 -3.25 -19.66
CA ILE A 337 8.52 -3.86 -18.32
C ILE A 337 9.78 -4.75 -18.27
N ASN A 338 10.03 -5.55 -19.30
CA ASN A 338 11.22 -6.39 -19.37
C ASN A 338 12.55 -5.61 -19.48
N SER A 339 12.49 -4.29 -19.71
CA SER A 339 13.66 -3.42 -19.78
C SER A 339 14.06 -2.79 -18.43
N ASP A 340 13.46 -3.21 -17.32
CA ASP A 340 13.67 -2.67 -15.96
C ASP A 340 13.68 -1.12 -15.92
N PRO A 341 12.57 -0.46 -16.32
CA PRO A 341 12.51 0.98 -16.36
C PRO A 341 12.47 1.58 -14.93
N PRO A 342 12.92 2.84 -14.76
CA PRO A 342 12.90 3.49 -13.46
C PRO A 342 11.46 3.60 -12.92
N ALA A 343 11.36 3.58 -11.59
CA ALA A 343 10.16 3.82 -10.80
C ALA A 343 9.13 4.82 -11.38
N GLU A 344 9.60 6.00 -11.81
CA GLU A 344 8.75 7.05 -12.36
C GLU A 344 8.03 6.60 -13.64
N ASP A 345 8.71 5.80 -14.46
CA ASP A 345 8.18 5.29 -15.72
C ASP A 345 7.17 4.15 -15.48
N LEU A 346 7.43 3.26 -14.51
CA LEU A 346 6.44 2.25 -14.10
C LEU A 346 5.12 2.90 -13.64
N MET A 347 5.21 4.04 -12.96
CA MET A 347 4.04 4.78 -12.49
C MET A 347 3.28 5.47 -13.62
N LYS A 348 3.99 6.08 -14.57
CA LYS A 348 3.38 6.65 -15.78
C LYS A 348 2.62 5.55 -16.57
N ILE A 349 3.21 4.37 -16.72
CA ILE A 349 2.54 3.21 -17.36
C ILE A 349 1.28 2.79 -16.60
N LEU A 350 1.35 2.69 -15.27
CA LEU A 350 0.21 2.32 -14.42
C LEU A 350 -0.90 3.39 -14.45
N SER A 351 -0.53 4.67 -14.51
CA SER A 351 -1.48 5.77 -14.66
C SER A 351 -2.20 5.72 -16.01
N TYR A 352 -1.46 5.39 -17.07
CA TYR A 352 -2.00 5.23 -18.41
C TYR A 352 -2.93 4.01 -18.52
N ASP A 353 -2.61 2.89 -17.87
CA ASP A 353 -3.53 1.73 -17.83
C ASP A 353 -4.86 2.07 -17.15
N SER A 354 -4.81 2.90 -16.09
CA SER A 354 -6.02 3.42 -15.46
C SER A 354 -6.77 4.39 -16.37
N HIS A 355 -6.05 5.29 -17.06
CA HIS A 355 -6.65 6.22 -18.03
C HIS A 355 -7.35 5.46 -19.16
N TYR A 356 -6.66 4.51 -19.78
CA TYR A 356 -7.17 3.67 -20.86
C TYR A 356 -8.38 2.83 -20.42
N SER A 357 -8.35 2.25 -19.21
CA SER A 357 -9.49 1.51 -18.66
C SER A 357 -10.72 2.41 -18.46
N ASN A 358 -10.51 3.64 -17.98
CA ASN A 358 -11.57 4.64 -17.85
C ASN A 358 -12.08 5.10 -19.22
N PHE A 359 -11.19 5.32 -20.18
CA PHE A 359 -11.51 5.71 -21.55
C PHE A 359 -12.34 4.65 -22.27
N ILE A 360 -11.96 3.38 -22.22
CA ILE A 360 -12.77 2.28 -22.77
C ILE A 360 -14.13 2.19 -22.08
N THR A 361 -14.18 2.42 -20.77
CA THR A 361 -15.46 2.45 -20.04
C THR A 361 -16.34 3.60 -20.53
N ALA A 362 -15.77 4.78 -20.76
CA ALA A 362 -16.45 5.96 -21.28
C ALA A 362 -16.93 5.75 -22.73
N LEU A 363 -16.12 5.14 -23.59
CA LEU A 363 -16.46 4.83 -24.99
C LEU A 363 -17.65 3.86 -25.13
N HIS A 364 -17.80 2.91 -24.20
CA HIS A 364 -18.96 2.00 -24.21
C HIS A 364 -20.22 2.60 -23.55
N THR A 365 -20.13 3.81 -23.02
CA THR A 365 -21.26 4.63 -22.57
C THR A 365 -21.45 5.81 -23.52
N SER A 366 -21.96 5.55 -24.74
CA SER A 366 -22.45 6.66 -25.56
C SER A 366 -23.72 7.28 -24.92
N PRO A 367 -23.89 8.61 -24.99
CA PRO A 367 -24.89 9.38 -24.25
C PRO A 367 -26.25 9.48 -24.95
N GLU A 368 -26.88 8.37 -25.35
CA GLU A 368 -28.27 8.35 -25.81
C GLU A 368 -28.94 7.01 -25.53
N GLU A 369 -29.52 6.83 -24.33
CA GLU A 369 -30.72 6.00 -24.08
C GLU A 369 -31.26 6.32 -22.66
N GLU A 370 -31.56 7.60 -22.40
CA GLU A 370 -32.49 7.98 -21.35
C GLU A 370 -33.90 7.49 -21.72
N GLY A 371 -34.26 6.27 -21.30
CA GLY A 371 -35.62 5.79 -21.42
C GLY A 371 -35.78 4.30 -21.64
N GLY A 372 -35.20 3.47 -20.78
CA GLY A 372 -35.35 2.02 -20.91
C GLY A 372 -35.05 1.27 -19.63
N SER A 373 -35.93 1.36 -18.63
CA SER A 373 -35.82 0.51 -17.44
C SER A 373 -35.79 -0.98 -17.84
N ASN A 374 -34.86 -1.72 -17.23
CA ASN A 374 -34.79 -3.18 -17.18
C ASN A 374 -34.36 -3.94 -18.45
N ARG A 375 -33.04 -3.92 -18.70
CA ARG A 375 -32.30 -5.16 -19.08
C ARG A 375 -31.05 -5.34 -18.22
N LYS A 376 -31.27 -5.64 -16.94
CA LYS A 376 -30.28 -6.35 -16.11
C LYS A 376 -30.17 -7.80 -16.61
N SER A 377 -29.32 -8.06 -17.59
CA SER A 377 -28.78 -9.41 -17.79
C SER A 377 -27.53 -9.41 -18.68
N ILE A 378 -26.38 -9.70 -18.05
CA ILE A 378 -25.30 -10.52 -18.59
C ILE A 378 -24.55 -9.89 -19.78
N ILE A 379 -23.78 -8.84 -19.49
CA ILE A 379 -22.45 -8.69 -20.08
C ILE A 379 -21.54 -8.46 -18.88
N LYS A 380 -20.82 -9.52 -18.46
CA LYS A 380 -19.64 -9.32 -17.62
C LYS A 380 -18.72 -8.43 -18.46
N LYS A 381 -18.62 -7.15 -18.10
CA LYS A 381 -17.62 -6.22 -18.60
C LYS A 381 -16.28 -6.81 -18.19
N GLU A 382 -15.67 -7.60 -19.06
CA GLU A 382 -14.28 -8.01 -18.86
C GLU A 382 -13.44 -6.73 -19.01
N GLN A 383 -13.12 -6.13 -17.87
CA GLN A 383 -12.02 -5.18 -17.75
C GLN A 383 -10.77 -5.92 -18.21
N LYS A 384 -10.37 -5.73 -19.47
CA LYS A 384 -9.04 -6.13 -19.91
C LYS A 384 -8.10 -4.98 -19.55
N SER A 385 -7.58 -5.00 -18.32
CA SER A 385 -6.44 -4.17 -17.94
C SER A 385 -5.28 -4.54 -18.86
N ILE A 386 -4.59 -3.55 -19.44
CA ILE A 386 -3.52 -3.73 -20.44
C ILE A 386 -2.43 -4.65 -19.92
N ILE A 387 -2.23 -4.75 -18.62
CA ILE A 387 -1.15 -5.53 -18.00
C ILE A 387 -1.67 -6.84 -17.38
N GLY A 388 -2.98 -6.99 -17.16
CA GLY A 388 -3.56 -8.06 -16.35
C GLY A 388 -3.32 -7.84 -14.85
N ASP A 389 -4.34 -8.10 -14.03
CA ASP A 389 -4.32 -7.79 -12.60
C ASP A 389 -3.18 -8.49 -11.82
N GLU A 390 -2.72 -9.65 -12.28
CA GLU A 390 -1.62 -10.39 -11.65
C GLU A 390 -0.25 -9.76 -11.92
N LEU A 391 0.05 -9.37 -13.16
CA LEU A 391 1.31 -8.72 -13.50
C LEU A 391 1.37 -7.30 -12.94
N LYS A 392 0.21 -6.64 -12.81
CA LYS A 392 0.09 -5.38 -12.09
C LYS A 392 0.56 -5.52 -10.64
N ASN A 393 0.15 -6.57 -9.93
CA ASN A 393 0.62 -6.80 -8.56
C ASN A 393 2.13 -7.08 -8.49
N VAL A 394 2.70 -7.80 -9.46
CA VAL A 394 4.15 -8.05 -9.56
C VAL A 394 4.91 -6.75 -9.80
N VAL A 395 4.47 -5.92 -10.74
CA VAL A 395 5.09 -4.61 -11.02
C VAL A 395 4.97 -3.69 -9.80
N LEU A 396 3.83 -3.68 -9.10
CA LEU A 396 3.65 -2.91 -7.88
C LEU A 396 4.59 -3.40 -6.76
N GLU A 397 4.85 -4.70 -6.67
CA GLU A 397 5.80 -5.27 -5.70
C GLU A 397 7.25 -4.97 -6.04
N ASP A 398 7.63 -5.03 -7.32
CA ASP A 398 8.99 -4.70 -7.74
C ASP A 398 9.24 -3.19 -7.66
N TYR A 399 8.24 -2.36 -7.97
CA TYR A 399 8.23 -0.94 -7.66
C TYR A 399 8.47 -0.73 -6.17
N LEU A 400 7.67 -1.35 -5.30
CA LEU A 400 7.84 -1.24 -3.85
C LEU A 400 9.25 -1.63 -3.40
N LYS A 401 9.84 -2.71 -3.93
CA LYS A 401 11.22 -3.10 -3.59
C LYS A 401 12.25 -2.04 -3.99
N VAL A 402 12.14 -1.48 -5.20
CA VAL A 402 13.07 -0.44 -5.66
C VAL A 402 12.93 0.82 -4.81
N PHE A 403 11.71 1.18 -4.42
CA PHE A 403 11.49 2.30 -3.49
C PHE A 403 12.09 2.02 -2.12
N CYS A 404 11.77 0.87 -1.52
CA CYS A 404 12.32 0.51 -0.21
C CYS A 404 13.85 0.47 -0.24
N GLY A 405 14.46 -0.07 -1.29
CA GLY A 405 15.93 -0.08 -1.43
C GLY A 405 16.55 1.32 -1.46
N LYS A 406 15.97 2.26 -2.23
CA LYS A 406 16.45 3.65 -2.26
C LYS A 406 16.24 4.37 -0.93
N MET A 407 15.12 4.07 -0.25
CA MET A 407 14.79 4.61 1.07
C MET A 407 15.82 4.17 2.11
N ASP A 408 16.19 2.89 2.09
CA ASP A 408 17.18 2.29 2.98
C ASP A 408 18.57 2.90 2.72
N GLU A 409 18.98 3.02 1.45
CA GLU A 409 20.25 3.67 1.08
C GLU A 409 20.32 5.12 1.55
N TRP A 410 19.22 5.87 1.40
CA TRP A 410 19.15 7.25 1.85
C TRP A 410 19.24 7.35 3.37
N ASN A 411 18.55 6.46 4.09
CA ASN A 411 18.60 6.38 5.56
C ASN A 411 20.00 6.00 6.07
N ASP A 412 20.68 5.07 5.42
CA ASP A 412 22.04 4.67 5.79
C ASP A 412 23.05 5.82 5.58
N ASN A 413 22.88 6.62 4.53
CA ASN A 413 23.70 7.81 4.30
C ASN A 413 23.42 8.89 5.35
N LEU A 414 22.14 9.10 5.67
CA LEU A 414 21.74 10.05 6.71
C LEU A 414 22.30 9.63 8.08
N MET A 415 22.21 8.34 8.44
CA MET A 415 22.76 7.82 9.70
C MET A 415 24.26 8.09 9.82
N LYS A 416 25.03 7.94 8.73
CA LYS A 416 26.47 8.22 8.74
C LYS A 416 26.75 9.71 8.96
N GLN A 417 26.05 10.58 8.24
CA GLN A 417 26.19 12.04 8.39
C GLN A 417 25.82 12.50 9.81
N GLU A 418 24.75 11.95 10.36
CA GLU A 418 24.30 12.26 11.72
C GLU A 418 25.29 11.77 12.78
N THR A 419 25.83 10.55 12.61
CA THR A 419 26.85 10.00 13.51
C THR A 419 28.14 10.84 13.45
N GLU A 420 28.53 11.30 12.26
CA GLU A 420 29.69 12.20 12.11
C GLU A 420 29.43 13.54 12.79
N THR A 421 28.26 14.15 12.56
CA THR A 421 27.89 15.46 13.13
C THR A 421 27.80 15.42 14.65
N PHE A 422 27.17 14.38 15.22
CA PHE A 422 27.03 14.23 16.66
C PHE A 422 28.36 13.83 17.34
N SER A 423 29.26 13.15 16.64
CA SER A 423 30.62 12.89 17.15
C SER A 423 31.52 14.12 17.06
N SER A 424 31.34 14.95 16.01
CA SER A 424 32.22 16.08 15.75
C SER A 424 31.85 17.32 16.56
N ARG A 425 30.56 17.60 16.80
CA ARG A 425 30.09 18.72 17.64
C ARG A 425 30.85 20.04 17.37
N ASP A 426 31.10 20.32 16.10
CA ASP A 426 31.90 21.49 15.70
C ASP A 426 31.07 22.79 15.75
N ASP A 427 29.75 22.68 15.58
CA ASP A 427 28.78 23.78 15.65
C ASP A 427 27.76 23.54 16.79
N PRO A 428 27.17 24.58 17.40
CA PRO A 428 26.09 24.41 18.37
C PRO A 428 24.79 23.89 17.71
N PRO A 429 23.88 23.23 18.46
CA PRO A 429 22.60 22.77 17.94
C PRO A 429 21.72 23.90 17.36
N ASP A 430 20.82 23.54 16.45
CA ASP A 430 19.92 24.48 15.78
C ASP A 430 18.79 24.96 16.70
N LEU A 431 18.38 26.21 16.53
CA LEU A 431 17.25 26.80 17.26
C LEU A 431 15.93 26.60 16.51
N TYR A 432 14.91 26.12 17.23
CA TYR A 432 13.55 25.94 16.69
C TYR A 432 12.48 26.43 17.66
N ASN A 433 11.55 27.24 17.16
CA ASN A 433 10.41 27.73 17.94
C ASN A 433 9.35 26.63 18.04
N TYR A 434 9.16 26.10 19.25
CA TYR A 434 8.15 25.09 19.53
C TYR A 434 6.99 25.66 20.34
N HIS A 435 5.77 25.39 19.88
CA HIS A 435 4.53 25.77 20.56
C HIS A 435 4.04 24.59 21.38
N GLN A 436 3.93 24.77 22.69
CA GLN A 436 3.49 23.75 23.64
C GLN A 436 2.28 24.25 24.42
N VAL A 437 1.37 23.32 24.74
CA VAL A 437 0.26 23.55 25.65
C VAL A 437 0.53 22.74 26.91
N ILE A 438 0.67 23.41 28.05
CA ILE A 438 1.03 22.79 29.32
C ILE A 438 -0.17 22.84 30.26
N GLU A 439 -0.40 21.76 30.99
CA GLU A 439 -1.35 21.71 32.09
C GLU A 439 -0.68 22.11 33.41
N ASP A 440 -1.15 23.18 34.04
CA ASP A 440 -0.70 23.62 35.36
C ASP A 440 -1.90 23.89 36.30
N GLN A 441 -1.64 24.23 37.56
CA GLN A 441 -2.63 24.59 38.56
C GLN A 441 -2.55 26.08 38.93
N ASP A 442 -3.69 26.76 38.98
CA ASP A 442 -3.74 28.14 39.49
C ASP A 442 -3.71 28.18 41.03
N ALA A 443 -3.73 29.38 41.64
CA ALA A 443 -3.60 29.59 43.08
C ALA A 443 -4.76 29.00 43.90
N GLN A 444 -5.82 28.55 43.23
CA GLN A 444 -6.96 27.84 43.82
C GLN A 444 -6.97 26.33 43.51
N GLU A 445 -5.85 25.77 43.02
CA GLU A 445 -5.70 24.34 42.69
C GLU A 445 -6.60 23.84 41.53
N GLU A 446 -7.16 24.76 40.73
CA GLU A 446 -7.89 24.44 39.51
C GLU A 446 -6.92 24.29 38.31
N MET A 447 -7.19 23.30 37.44
CA MET A 447 -6.38 23.01 36.25
C MET A 447 -6.54 24.11 35.18
N ILE A 448 -5.42 24.65 34.71
CA ILE A 448 -5.34 25.65 33.64
C ILE A 448 -4.43 25.16 32.50
N LEU A 449 -4.73 25.60 31.28
CA LEU A 449 -3.90 25.35 30.10
C LEU A 449 -3.07 26.60 29.78
N ILE A 450 -1.75 26.45 29.74
CA ILE A 450 -0.81 27.53 29.43
C ILE A 450 -0.18 27.25 28.07
N GLU A 451 -0.34 28.19 27.13
CA GLU A 451 0.33 28.15 25.83
C GLU A 451 1.71 28.82 25.95
N ILE A 452 2.77 28.08 25.68
CA ILE A 452 4.16 28.57 25.70
C ILE A 452 4.79 28.39 24.32
N ASN A 453 5.48 29.44 23.86
CA ASN A 453 6.37 29.36 22.71
C ASN A 453 7.81 29.43 23.21
N THR A 454 8.51 28.30 23.18
CA THR A 454 9.90 28.20 23.65
C THR A 454 10.84 28.06 22.46
N GLU A 455 11.99 28.71 22.54
CA GLU A 455 13.12 28.47 21.64
C GLU A 455 13.85 27.22 22.13
N VAL A 456 13.84 26.17 21.33
CA VAL A 456 14.31 24.84 21.73
C VAL A 456 15.50 24.45 20.86
N PHE A 457 16.52 23.82 21.45
CA PHE A 457 17.62 23.23 20.68
C PHE A 457 17.15 21.95 20.01
N VAL A 458 17.54 21.77 18.75
CA VAL A 458 17.16 20.64 17.92
C VAL A 458 18.35 20.27 17.05
N LEU A 459 18.45 19.00 16.65
CA LEU A 459 19.51 18.59 15.73
C LEU A 459 19.29 19.24 14.35
N PRO A 460 20.38 19.59 13.63
CA PRO A 460 20.27 20.27 12.33
C PRO A 460 19.43 19.49 11.31
N ASP A 461 19.53 18.16 11.33
CA ASP A 461 18.85 17.26 10.39
C ASP A 461 17.46 16.79 10.84
N PHE A 462 16.86 17.40 11.88
CA PHE A 462 15.63 16.88 12.45
C PHE A 462 14.42 16.87 11.50
N LYS A 463 14.38 17.81 10.54
CA LYS A 463 13.30 17.92 9.54
C LYS A 463 13.48 16.96 8.38
N THR A 464 14.72 16.61 8.04
CA THR A 464 15.08 15.80 6.88
C THR A 464 14.32 14.46 6.79
N PRO A 465 14.19 13.64 7.85
CA PRO A 465 13.44 12.38 7.79
C PRO A 465 11.93 12.58 7.55
N LEU A 466 11.34 13.66 8.09
CA LEU A 466 9.92 13.98 7.91
C LEU A 466 9.65 14.58 6.53
N SER A 467 10.56 15.39 6.01
CA SER A 467 10.50 15.88 4.63
C SER A 467 10.59 14.71 3.64
N MET A 468 11.47 13.75 3.91
CA MET A 468 11.58 12.54 3.11
C MET A 468 10.29 11.70 3.17
N LEU A 469 9.72 11.48 4.36
CA LEU A 469 8.42 10.84 4.50
C LEU A 469 7.36 11.55 3.67
N LYS A 470 7.33 12.89 3.73
CA LYS A 470 6.36 13.70 2.99
C LYS A 470 6.48 13.50 1.49
N GLU A 471 7.67 13.67 0.93
CA GLU A 471 7.90 13.56 -0.50
C GLU A 471 7.58 12.15 -1.02
N GLN A 472 8.02 11.11 -0.32
CA GLN A 472 7.81 9.73 -0.75
C GLN A 472 6.36 9.27 -0.57
N ALA A 473 5.73 9.62 0.55
CA ALA A 473 4.34 9.26 0.80
C ALA A 473 3.37 10.07 -0.07
N ASP A 474 3.68 11.32 -0.43
CA ASP A 474 2.84 12.08 -1.37
C ASP A 474 2.91 11.48 -2.79
N VAL A 475 4.10 11.11 -3.29
CA VAL A 475 4.22 10.39 -4.58
C VAL A 475 3.49 9.05 -4.55
N ALA A 476 3.60 8.31 -3.45
CA ALA A 476 2.87 7.05 -3.28
C ALA A 476 1.35 7.26 -3.16
N ALA A 477 0.89 8.38 -2.60
CA ALA A 477 -0.53 8.70 -2.51
C ALA A 477 -1.11 9.13 -3.86
N ASP A 478 -0.36 9.92 -4.64
CA ASP A 478 -0.74 10.35 -5.99
C ASP A 478 -0.86 9.17 -6.96
N SER A 479 -0.21 8.04 -6.66
CA SER A 479 -0.36 6.78 -7.39
C SER A 479 -1.78 6.19 -7.37
N GLY A 480 -2.59 6.55 -6.37
CA GLY A 480 -3.91 5.95 -6.13
C GLY A 480 -3.87 4.51 -5.59
N TYR A 481 -2.70 3.90 -5.41
CA TYR A 481 -2.56 2.54 -4.87
C TYR A 481 -2.27 2.55 -3.36
N GLY A 482 -3.31 2.28 -2.55
CA GLY A 482 -3.17 2.20 -1.10
C GLY A 482 -2.13 1.18 -0.62
N LYS A 483 -1.91 0.08 -1.35
CA LYS A 483 -0.87 -0.92 -1.03
C LYS A 483 0.55 -0.31 -1.10
N ILE A 484 0.80 0.58 -2.05
CA ILE A 484 2.11 1.25 -2.18
C ILE A 484 2.32 2.20 -1.01
N LEU A 485 1.33 3.06 -0.74
CA LEU A 485 1.44 4.04 0.34
C LEU A 485 1.72 3.38 1.69
N VAL A 486 0.99 2.30 2.00
CA VAL A 486 1.20 1.53 3.23
C VAL A 486 2.60 0.93 3.27
N GLY A 487 3.06 0.34 2.16
CA GLY A 487 4.41 -0.23 2.09
C GLY A 487 5.52 0.79 2.29
N VAL A 488 5.35 2.01 1.75
CA VAL A 488 6.31 3.11 1.92
C VAL A 488 6.35 3.59 3.38
N ILE A 489 5.18 3.74 4.02
CA ILE A 489 5.09 4.17 5.43
C ILE A 489 5.68 3.10 6.36
N GLU A 490 5.40 1.82 6.12
CA GLU A 490 5.97 0.71 6.89
C GLU A 490 7.50 0.63 6.74
N ASN A 491 8.04 0.85 5.54
CA ASN A 491 9.50 0.85 5.38
C ASN A 491 10.13 2.10 6.02
N TRP A 492 9.46 3.25 5.92
CA TRP A 492 9.91 4.48 6.58
C TRP A 492 9.94 4.30 8.11
N SER A 493 8.91 3.69 8.70
CA SER A 493 8.87 3.46 10.15
C SER A 493 9.98 2.51 10.59
N GLN A 494 10.26 1.44 9.83
CA GLN A 494 11.41 0.58 10.10
C GLN A 494 12.75 1.33 10.01
N CYS A 495 12.92 2.19 9.00
CA CYS A 495 14.10 3.05 8.87
C CYS A 495 14.26 3.99 10.07
N TYR A 496 13.15 4.59 10.51
CA TYR A 496 13.12 5.51 11.64
C TYR A 496 13.44 4.81 12.97
N ILE A 497 12.95 3.58 13.16
CA ILE A 497 13.27 2.74 14.32
C ILE A 497 14.76 2.39 14.33
N LYS A 498 15.33 1.93 13.20
CA LYS A 498 16.77 1.67 13.09
C LYS A 498 17.59 2.89 13.47
N ARG A 499 17.12 4.09 13.10
CA ARG A 499 17.78 5.36 13.42
C ARG A 499 17.74 5.65 14.92
N ALA A 500 16.58 5.50 15.55
CA ALA A 500 16.46 5.66 17.01
C ALA A 500 17.41 4.72 17.76
N VAL A 501 17.48 3.45 17.35
CA VAL A 501 18.39 2.45 17.95
C VAL A 501 19.86 2.81 17.73
N ASN A 502 20.24 3.33 16.55
CA ASN A 502 21.61 3.80 16.30
C ASN A 502 22.00 4.94 17.25
N TYR A 503 21.10 5.89 17.51
CA TYR A 503 21.33 6.94 18.50
C TYR A 503 21.46 6.37 19.92
N GLN A 504 20.65 5.39 20.31
CA GLN A 504 20.78 4.74 21.63
C GLN A 504 22.18 4.18 21.86
N THR A 505 22.74 3.49 20.86
CA THR A 505 24.11 2.95 20.93
C THR A 505 25.17 4.05 20.93
N MET A 506 24.97 5.07 20.09
CA MET A 506 25.93 6.17 19.96
C MET A 506 26.05 6.99 21.24
N ILE A 507 24.92 7.31 21.87
CA ILE A 507 24.86 8.11 23.09
C ILE A 507 25.46 7.33 24.26
N GLU A 508 25.30 6.01 24.32
CA GLU A 508 25.98 5.17 25.31
C GLU A 508 27.50 5.24 25.17
N GLU A 509 28.03 5.16 23.94
CA GLU A 509 29.46 5.30 23.69
C GLU A 509 30.00 6.70 24.04
N GLU A 510 29.29 7.77 23.65
CA GLU A 510 29.68 9.15 23.94
C GLU A 510 29.58 9.48 25.44
N PHE A 511 28.58 8.95 26.12
CA PHE A 511 28.44 9.06 27.57
C PHE A 511 29.56 8.33 28.31
N ASP A 512 29.92 7.11 27.88
CA ASP A 512 31.05 6.37 28.46
C ASP A 512 32.38 7.11 28.27
N LYS A 513 32.59 7.76 27.11
CA LYS A 513 33.75 8.64 26.87
C LYS A 513 33.74 9.84 27.80
N TYR A 514 32.59 10.53 27.94
CA TYR A 514 32.43 11.66 28.85
C TYR A 514 32.73 11.26 30.30
N MET A 515 32.12 10.17 30.77
CA MET A 515 32.29 9.68 32.13
C MET A 515 33.68 9.08 32.36
N SER A 516 34.45 8.73 31.32
CA SER A 516 35.86 8.35 31.49
C SER A 516 36.74 9.53 31.90
N VAL A 517 36.38 10.75 31.49
CA VAL A 517 37.15 11.98 31.72
C VAL A 517 36.68 12.70 32.99
N TYR A 518 35.38 12.94 33.12
CA TYR A 518 34.80 13.81 34.15
C TYR A 518 34.31 13.05 35.39
N ASN A 519 34.84 11.86 35.66
CA ASN A 519 34.37 11.03 36.76
C ASN A 519 34.73 11.59 38.14
N ASN A 520 33.72 11.93 38.95
CA ASN A 520 33.87 12.36 40.33
C ASN A 520 33.61 11.23 41.35
N GLU A 521 33.42 9.98 40.91
CA GLU A 521 33.30 8.81 41.78
C GLU A 521 34.53 8.62 42.70
N ARG A 522 35.66 9.29 42.43
CA ARG A 522 36.82 9.29 43.35
C ARG A 522 36.49 9.81 44.75
N PHE A 523 35.50 10.69 44.87
CA PHE A 523 35.02 11.19 46.16
C PHE A 523 34.19 10.13 46.93
N LEU A 524 33.76 9.04 46.27
CA LEU A 524 33.15 7.87 46.90
C LEU A 524 34.19 6.94 47.56
N ILE A 525 35.50 7.19 47.38
CA ILE A 525 36.60 6.28 47.77
C ILE A 525 37.07 6.54 49.21
N LYS A 526 36.21 6.25 50.19
CA LYS A 526 36.69 5.75 51.50
C LYS A 526 36.14 4.32 51.71
N GLU A 527 37.04 3.36 51.41
CA GLU A 527 36.94 1.90 51.57
C GLU A 527 35.98 1.12 50.63
N SER A 528 36.59 0.48 49.61
CA SER A 528 36.31 -0.80 48.91
C SER A 528 34.90 -1.44 48.77
N LYS A 529 33.90 -1.13 49.59
CA LYS A 529 32.51 -1.63 49.45
C LYS A 529 31.63 -0.67 48.65
N THR A 530 31.80 0.63 48.84
CA THR A 530 31.05 1.70 48.15
C THR A 530 31.21 1.61 46.62
N LYS A 531 32.40 1.23 46.13
CA LYS A 531 32.68 0.99 44.70
C LYS A 531 31.83 -0.11 44.06
N ASN A 532 31.36 -1.09 44.83
CA ASN A 532 30.50 -2.16 44.32
C ASN A 532 29.02 -1.75 44.30
N LEU A 533 28.60 -0.84 45.18
CA LEU A 533 27.21 -0.33 45.24
C LEU A 533 26.86 0.62 44.10
N PHE A 534 27.77 1.53 43.75
CA PHE A 534 27.56 2.53 42.69
C PHE A 534 28.01 2.06 41.31
N ARG A 535 28.56 0.84 41.20
CA ARG A 535 28.96 0.26 39.91
C ARG A 535 27.72 -0.12 39.10
N ARG A 536 27.49 0.58 37.99
CA ARG A 536 26.72 0.01 36.89
C ARG A 536 27.41 -1.27 36.39
N PRO A 537 26.67 -2.30 35.96
CA PRO A 537 27.23 -3.39 35.17
C PRO A 537 27.58 -2.85 33.77
N SER A 538 28.58 -1.99 33.65
CA SER A 538 29.08 -1.50 32.36
C SER A 538 30.33 -2.27 31.93
N ALA A 539 30.55 -2.31 30.61
CA ALA A 539 31.74 -2.85 29.96
C ALA A 539 33.04 -2.27 30.55
N PRO A 540 34.19 -2.95 30.38
CA PRO A 540 35.49 -2.44 30.82
C PRO A 540 35.78 -1.08 30.20
N ARG A 541 35.62 -0.01 30.99
CA ARG A 541 35.95 1.37 30.61
C ARG A 541 37.46 1.47 30.30
N PRO A 542 37.87 2.15 29.21
CA PRO A 542 39.28 2.45 28.99
C PRO A 542 39.75 3.39 30.11
N ALA A 543 40.62 2.90 30.98
CA ALA A 543 41.26 3.72 31.99
C ALA A 543 42.45 4.43 31.34
N TYR A 544 42.31 5.72 31.07
CA TYR A 544 43.45 6.57 30.72
C TYR A 544 44.26 6.80 32.00
N GLU A 545 45.49 6.32 32.03
CA GLU A 545 46.29 6.22 33.28
C GLU A 545 46.78 7.57 33.84
N ASP A 546 46.54 8.70 33.15
CA ASP A 546 47.04 10.04 33.54
C ASP A 546 46.07 11.21 33.22
N ILE A 547 44.78 11.10 33.58
CA ILE A 547 43.77 12.16 33.30
C ILE A 547 44.05 13.47 34.04
N GLU A 548 44.59 13.41 35.26
CA GLU A 548 44.82 14.59 36.10
C GLU A 548 45.94 15.52 35.58
N ASN A 549 46.74 15.06 34.61
CA ASN A 549 47.86 15.80 34.02
C ASN A 549 47.68 16.13 32.53
N MET A 550 46.56 15.73 31.91
CA MET A 550 46.27 16.03 30.49
C MET A 550 45.86 17.49 30.31
N THR A 551 46.27 18.08 29.18
CA THR A 551 45.87 19.44 28.81
C THR A 551 44.39 19.51 28.41
N GLU A 552 43.76 20.69 28.50
CA GLU A 552 42.36 20.89 28.07
C GLU A 552 42.12 20.46 26.62
N GLU A 553 43.13 20.56 25.74
CA GLU A 553 43.09 20.10 24.35
C GLU A 553 43.08 18.57 24.22
N GLU A 554 43.82 17.85 25.06
CA GLU A 554 43.84 16.39 25.10
C GLU A 554 42.56 15.81 25.71
N LEU A 555 41.96 16.50 26.68
CA LEU A 555 40.65 16.15 27.25
C LEU A 555 39.52 16.37 26.24
N ALA A 556 39.56 17.48 25.49
CA ALA A 556 38.62 17.76 24.41
C ALA A 556 38.73 16.75 23.25
N GLN A 557 39.89 16.09 23.09
CA GLN A 557 40.09 15.04 22.09
C GLN A 557 39.50 13.69 22.51
N ILE A 558 39.30 13.45 23.82
CA ILE A 558 38.69 12.23 24.36
C ILE A 558 37.17 12.41 24.49
N SER A 559 36.72 13.54 25.01
CA SER A 559 35.32 13.93 25.06
C SER A 559 35.19 15.38 24.61
N LYS A 560 34.59 15.59 23.44
CA LYS A 560 34.35 16.93 22.93
C LYS A 560 33.41 17.70 23.88
N PRO A 561 33.50 19.04 23.96
CA PRO A 561 32.54 19.85 24.73
C PRO A 561 31.13 19.80 24.11
N CYS A 562 30.15 20.46 24.73
CA CYS A 562 28.77 20.59 24.22
C CYS A 562 27.94 19.28 24.22
N LEU A 563 28.23 18.33 25.14
CA LEU A 563 27.47 17.07 25.18
C LEU A 563 26.04 17.26 25.68
N LEU A 564 25.83 18.09 26.71
CA LEU A 564 24.52 18.29 27.33
C LEU A 564 23.52 18.91 26.36
N GLU A 565 23.95 19.93 25.63
CA GLU A 565 23.16 20.64 24.65
C GLU A 565 22.76 19.71 23.50
N TYR A 566 23.67 18.84 23.04
CA TYR A 566 23.38 17.84 22.02
C TYR A 566 22.45 16.71 22.51
N LEU A 567 22.59 16.28 23.77
CA LEU A 567 21.69 15.30 24.40
C LEU A 567 20.27 15.87 24.49
N VAL A 568 20.14 17.11 24.97
CA VAL A 568 18.84 17.79 25.03
C VAL A 568 18.29 18.05 23.64
N ALA A 569 19.11 18.50 22.69
CA ALA A 569 18.70 18.71 21.31
C ALA A 569 18.15 17.44 20.65
N LEU A 570 18.76 16.28 20.94
CA LEU A 570 18.26 15.00 20.48
C LEU A 570 16.92 14.63 21.14
N GLY A 571 16.80 14.80 22.47
CA GLY A 571 15.55 14.54 23.18
C GLY A 571 14.38 15.37 22.63
N ASN A 572 14.62 16.66 22.47
CA ASN A 572 13.68 17.60 21.85
C ASN A 572 13.33 17.20 20.41
N THR A 573 14.33 16.76 19.62
CA THR A 573 14.13 16.32 18.23
C THR A 573 13.13 15.17 18.14
N TYR A 574 13.31 14.14 18.95
CA TYR A 574 12.46 12.95 18.92
C TYR A 574 11.07 13.20 19.52
N GLU A 575 10.95 14.07 20.53
CA GLU A 575 9.67 14.54 21.04
C GLU A 575 8.87 15.31 19.96
N ILE A 576 9.46 16.36 19.39
CA ILE A 576 8.82 17.20 18.36
C ILE A 576 8.44 16.38 17.12
N ASN A 577 9.31 15.43 16.72
CA ASN A 577 9.03 14.58 15.57
C ASN A 577 7.90 13.59 15.88
N THR A 578 7.83 13.05 17.09
CA THR A 578 6.73 12.19 17.54
C THR A 578 5.40 12.91 17.47
N ASP A 579 5.32 14.13 18.01
CA ASP A 579 4.10 14.94 17.99
C ASP A 579 3.67 15.26 16.56
N ARG A 580 4.61 15.64 15.69
CA ARG A 580 4.31 15.90 14.26
C ARG A 580 3.80 14.67 13.53
N LEU A 581 4.34 13.49 13.83
CA LEU A 581 3.91 12.24 13.20
C LEU A 581 2.46 11.93 13.58
N GLN A 582 2.11 12.06 14.85
CA GLN A 582 0.77 11.79 15.37
C GLN A 582 -0.26 12.84 14.94
N ASP A 583 0.06 14.13 15.06
CA ASP A 583 -0.92 15.21 14.85
C ASP A 583 -1.12 15.58 13.39
N LYS A 584 -0.10 15.42 12.54
CA LYS A 584 -0.13 15.87 11.14
C LYS A 584 -0.06 14.74 10.14
N PHE A 585 0.93 13.85 10.24
CA PHE A 585 1.18 12.85 9.20
C PHE A 585 0.18 11.69 9.25
N LEU A 586 -0.08 11.14 10.43
CA LEU A 586 -1.05 10.06 10.64
C LEU A 586 -2.45 10.42 10.09
N PRO A 587 -3.10 11.53 10.49
CA PRO A 587 -4.44 11.86 9.98
C PRO A 587 -4.44 12.15 8.48
N THR A 588 -3.37 12.79 7.96
CA THR A 588 -3.25 13.11 6.53
C THR A 588 -3.24 11.85 5.68
N TYR A 589 -2.39 10.86 5.98
CA TYR A 589 -2.30 9.65 5.16
C TYR A 589 -3.44 8.66 5.43
N LYS A 590 -3.98 8.61 6.65
CA LYS A 590 -5.18 7.83 6.96
C LYS A 590 -6.38 8.28 6.11
N GLY A 591 -6.52 9.58 5.87
CA GLY A 591 -7.55 10.15 5.00
C GLY A 591 -7.39 9.83 3.51
N LYS A 592 -6.18 9.47 3.06
CA LYS A 592 -5.89 9.16 1.65
C LYS A 592 -6.11 7.68 1.28
N VAL A 593 -6.39 6.79 2.24
CA VAL A 593 -6.57 5.34 1.99
C VAL A 593 -7.92 4.80 2.44
N HIS A 594 -8.31 3.67 1.83
CA HIS A 594 -9.50 2.91 2.24
C HIS A 594 -9.33 2.31 3.65
N SER A 595 -10.44 2.11 4.36
CA SER A 595 -10.49 1.63 5.76
C SER A 595 -9.73 0.31 6.00
N SER A 596 -9.62 -0.54 4.99
CA SER A 596 -8.85 -1.80 5.05
C SER A 596 -7.35 -1.61 5.28
N TYR A 597 -6.80 -0.45 4.93
CA TYR A 597 -5.37 -0.14 5.03
C TYR A 597 -5.04 0.81 6.20
N GLN A 598 -6.05 1.48 6.77
CA GLN A 598 -5.86 2.48 7.83
C GLN A 598 -5.19 1.89 9.07
N GLY A 599 -5.62 0.69 9.51
CA GLY A 599 -5.03 0.05 10.70
C GLY A 599 -3.55 -0.30 10.55
N ARG A 600 -3.07 -0.56 9.33
CA ARG A 600 -1.63 -0.81 9.09
C ARG A 600 -0.80 0.47 9.19
N ILE A 601 -1.34 1.60 8.73
CA ILE A 601 -0.67 2.91 8.84
C ILE A 601 -0.61 3.35 10.31
N GLU A 602 -1.71 3.17 11.05
CA GLU A 602 -1.75 3.44 12.49
C GLU A 602 -0.68 2.64 13.22
N GLN A 603 -0.65 1.32 13.01
CA GLN A 603 0.34 0.45 13.63
C GLN A 603 1.77 0.85 13.25
N ALA A 604 2.04 1.19 11.98
CA ALA A 604 3.37 1.60 11.54
C ALA A 604 3.88 2.87 12.25
N PHE A 605 2.99 3.84 12.54
CA PHE A 605 3.37 5.02 13.32
C PHE A 605 3.44 4.73 14.82
N GLU A 606 2.52 3.93 15.38
CA GLU A 606 2.57 3.50 16.78
C GLU A 606 3.86 2.74 17.12
N ASP A 607 4.34 1.89 16.20
CA ASP A 607 5.59 1.14 16.36
C ASP A 607 6.82 2.06 16.50
N THR A 608 6.75 3.33 16.04
CA THR A 608 7.84 4.31 16.20
C THR A 608 7.86 5.00 17.57
N LEU A 609 6.78 4.92 18.34
CA LEU A 609 6.65 5.62 19.63
C LEU A 609 7.56 5.01 20.71
N THR A 610 7.56 3.68 20.83
CA THR A 610 8.32 2.99 21.89
C THR A 610 9.82 3.26 21.78
N PRO A 611 10.49 3.08 20.62
CA PRO A 611 11.93 3.34 20.51
C PRO A 611 12.29 4.82 20.74
N SER A 612 11.43 5.75 20.31
CA SER A 612 11.62 7.18 20.53
C SER A 612 11.51 7.54 22.02
N THR A 613 10.54 6.96 22.72
CA THR A 613 10.35 7.14 24.17
C THR A 613 11.50 6.51 24.96
N GLU A 614 11.96 5.32 24.57
CA GLU A 614 13.12 4.67 25.20
C GLU A 614 14.40 5.48 25.01
N LEU A 615 14.61 6.05 23.81
CA LEU A 615 15.73 6.95 23.53
C LEU A 615 15.67 8.21 24.43
N ASN A 616 14.52 8.87 24.52
CA ASN A 616 14.34 10.02 25.41
C ASN A 616 14.57 9.65 26.88
N ALA A 617 14.09 8.49 27.34
CA ALA A 617 14.35 8.01 28.68
C ALA A 617 15.84 7.74 28.94
N GLN A 618 16.59 7.26 27.95
CA GLN A 618 18.04 7.09 28.04
C GLN A 618 18.77 8.44 28.11
N VAL A 619 18.38 9.41 27.29
CA VAL A 619 18.91 10.78 27.32
C VAL A 619 18.70 11.40 28.71
N ILE A 620 17.49 11.34 29.25
CA ILE A 620 17.17 11.90 30.57
C ILE A 620 18.03 11.24 31.66
N ARG A 621 18.16 9.91 31.65
CA ARG A 621 19.01 9.20 32.63
C ARG A 621 20.45 9.67 32.58
N MET A 622 21.01 9.85 31.39
CA MET A 622 22.39 10.32 31.22
C MET A 622 22.59 11.77 31.68
N LEU A 623 21.64 12.66 31.36
CA LEU A 623 21.66 14.04 31.88
C LEU A 623 21.66 14.05 33.41
N VAL A 624 20.77 13.26 34.03
CA VAL A 624 20.70 13.11 35.48
C VAL A 624 22.00 12.55 36.06
N ASP A 625 22.59 11.53 35.43
CA ASP A 625 23.85 10.95 35.88
C ASP A 625 25.01 11.95 35.84
N ILE A 626 25.07 12.80 34.80
CA ILE A 626 26.08 13.86 34.69
C ILE A 626 25.91 14.85 35.84
N ILE A 627 24.69 15.33 36.08
CA ILE A 627 24.42 16.28 37.16
C ILE A 627 24.75 15.65 38.52
N VAL A 628 24.28 14.43 38.80
CA VAL A 628 24.57 13.73 40.07
C VAL A 628 26.06 13.46 40.26
N ASN A 629 26.80 13.18 39.18
CA ASN A 629 28.25 13.03 39.24
C ASN A 629 28.94 14.30 39.78
N ASP A 630 28.51 15.46 39.31
CA ASP A 630 29.10 16.74 39.72
C ASP A 630 28.66 17.16 41.13
N LEU A 631 27.59 16.56 41.65
CA LEU A 631 27.17 16.69 43.04
C LEU A 631 27.96 15.80 44.02
N TYR A 632 28.68 14.75 43.55
CA TYR A 632 29.41 13.84 44.45
C TYR A 632 30.40 14.52 45.42
N PRO A 633 31.17 15.56 45.03
CA PRO A 633 32.07 16.26 45.95
C PRO A 633 31.31 16.86 47.15
N ALA A 634 30.18 17.53 46.91
CA ALA A 634 29.35 18.11 47.97
C ALA A 634 28.63 17.01 48.77
N LEU A 635 28.03 16.03 48.10
CA LEU A 635 27.33 14.90 48.72
C LEU A 635 28.25 14.05 49.61
N SER A 636 29.55 13.98 49.32
CA SER A 636 30.53 13.25 50.14
C SER A 636 30.67 13.80 51.57
N ASN A 637 30.26 15.06 51.79
CA ASN A 637 30.31 15.70 53.09
C ASN A 637 29.02 15.49 53.93
N VAL A 638 27.96 14.91 53.37
CA VAL A 638 26.67 14.68 54.06
C VAL A 638 26.86 13.83 55.32
N PHE A 639 26.28 14.27 56.45
CA PHE A 639 26.35 13.63 57.78
C PHE A 639 27.76 13.46 58.38
N THR A 640 28.77 14.10 57.80
CA THR A 640 30.13 14.15 58.36
C THR A 640 30.24 15.21 59.46
N LYS A 641 31.42 15.37 60.07
CA LYS A 641 31.63 16.40 61.09
C LYS A 641 31.55 17.83 60.53
N SER A 642 31.97 18.04 59.28
CA SER A 642 31.88 19.35 58.62
C SER A 642 30.44 19.77 58.39
N TRP A 643 29.54 18.82 58.09
CA TRP A 643 28.10 19.08 57.92
C TRP A 643 27.42 19.66 59.17
N TYR A 644 27.86 19.27 60.38
CA TYR A 644 27.35 19.79 61.65
C TYR A 644 27.98 21.13 62.08
N ASP A 645 29.18 21.48 61.59
CA ASP A 645 29.97 22.64 62.02
C ASP A 645 29.74 23.86 61.09
N ASP A 646 28.48 24.16 60.78
CA ASP A 646 28.00 25.20 59.85
C ASP A 646 28.33 26.65 60.29
N ASP A 647 28.60 26.87 61.58
CA ASP A 647 28.96 28.20 62.10
C ASP A 647 30.33 28.72 61.62
N LYS A 648 31.18 27.88 61.02
CA LYS A 648 32.48 28.30 60.48
C LYS A 648 32.38 28.85 59.05
N ALA A 649 31.42 28.37 58.25
CA ALA A 649 31.22 28.80 56.85
C ALA A 649 30.63 30.21 56.75
N LYS A 650 29.98 30.74 57.79
CA LYS A 650 29.52 32.14 57.79
C LYS A 650 30.64 33.20 57.95
N ASN A 651 31.88 32.78 58.27
CA ASN A 651 33.00 33.68 58.55
C ASN A 651 34.08 33.70 57.45
N MET A 652 33.98 32.82 56.46
CA MET A 652 34.77 32.80 55.23
C MET A 652 33.75 32.62 54.12
N ASP A 653 33.69 33.48 53.09
CA ASP A 653 32.66 33.48 52.01
C ASP A 653 32.61 32.19 51.14
N GLU A 654 32.70 30.99 51.73
CA GLU A 654 32.63 29.69 51.06
C GLU A 654 31.21 29.11 51.20
N PRO A 655 30.58 28.68 50.10
CA PRO A 655 29.23 28.11 50.12
C PRO A 655 29.22 26.80 50.91
N ASP A 656 28.20 26.63 51.76
CA ASP A 656 27.97 25.39 52.52
C ASP A 656 27.56 24.25 51.56
N MET A 657 27.67 23.00 52.02
CA MET A 657 27.39 21.80 51.22
C MET A 657 26.00 21.84 50.56
N ALA A 658 24.97 22.23 51.33
CA ALA A 658 23.62 22.34 50.81
C ALA A 658 23.48 23.48 49.77
N ASP A 659 24.26 24.56 49.92
CA ASP A 659 24.27 25.67 48.96
C ASP A 659 24.98 25.24 47.67
N GLN A 660 26.08 24.50 47.77
CA GLN A 660 26.79 23.92 46.60
C GLN A 660 25.89 22.97 45.80
N ILE A 661 25.15 22.08 46.48
CA ILE A 661 24.24 21.15 45.79
C ILE A 661 23.17 21.91 45.01
N VAL A 662 22.56 22.89 45.67
CA VAL A 662 21.48 23.69 45.11
C VAL A 662 21.96 24.57 43.97
N GLU A 663 23.09 25.27 44.14
CA GLU A 663 23.67 26.12 43.10
C GLU A 663 23.95 25.31 41.84
N THR A 664 24.58 24.14 41.96
CA THR A 664 24.83 23.26 40.82
C THR A 664 23.53 22.79 40.15
N ILE A 665 22.52 22.35 40.91
CA ILE A 665 21.23 21.94 40.31
C ILE A 665 20.57 23.13 39.61
N CYS A 666 20.54 24.31 40.25
CA CYS A 666 19.96 25.52 39.70
C CYS A 666 20.64 25.94 38.41
N ASP A 667 21.97 25.87 38.33
CA ASP A 667 22.74 26.23 37.13
C ASP A 667 22.36 25.31 35.96
N TYR A 668 22.42 23.99 36.14
CA TYR A 668 22.03 23.02 35.11
C TYR A 668 20.57 23.17 34.67
N MET A 669 19.65 23.28 35.63
CA MET A 669 18.22 23.39 35.31
C MET A 669 17.89 24.74 34.67
N ALA A 670 18.51 25.85 35.10
CA ALA A 670 18.31 27.15 34.47
C ALA A 670 18.82 27.17 33.03
N GLU A 671 19.97 26.53 32.78
CA GLU A 671 20.52 26.40 31.43
C GLU A 671 19.62 25.53 30.55
N MET A 672 19.24 24.33 31.01
CA MET A 672 18.32 23.46 30.26
C MET A 672 16.97 24.12 29.99
N ARG A 673 16.44 24.93 30.91
CA ARG A 673 15.18 25.66 30.70
C ARG A 673 15.24 26.60 29.50
N SER A 674 16.43 27.08 29.13
CA SER A 674 16.60 27.98 27.98
C SER A 674 16.46 27.30 26.62
N TYR A 675 16.64 25.97 26.55
CA TYR A 675 16.69 25.25 25.29
C TYR A 675 15.99 23.87 25.27
N ALA A 676 15.42 23.39 26.38
CA ALA A 676 14.67 22.14 26.46
C ALA A 676 13.16 22.35 26.23
N THR A 677 12.47 21.32 25.74
CA THR A 677 11.01 21.23 25.81
C THR A 677 10.53 21.13 27.26
N TYR A 678 9.31 21.60 27.55
CA TYR A 678 8.75 21.51 28.91
C TYR A 678 8.66 20.07 29.42
N GLU A 679 8.23 19.14 28.57
CA GLU A 679 8.06 17.74 28.97
C GLU A 679 9.42 17.11 29.33
N LEU A 680 10.42 17.28 28.47
CA LEU A 680 11.78 16.81 28.75
C LEU A 680 12.34 17.46 30.02
N TYR A 681 12.12 18.76 30.21
CA TYR A 681 12.54 19.50 31.39
C TYR A 681 11.89 18.97 32.68
N SER A 682 10.57 18.86 32.72
CA SER A 682 9.80 18.42 33.89
C SER A 682 10.15 16.98 34.28
N VAL A 683 10.20 16.06 33.31
CA VAL A 683 10.57 14.67 33.56
C VAL A 683 12.03 14.56 34.03
N THR A 684 12.95 15.33 33.43
CA THR A 684 14.35 15.37 33.88
C THR A 684 14.45 15.86 35.31
N PHE A 685 13.71 16.91 35.68
CA PHE A 685 13.69 17.43 37.05
C PHE A 685 13.19 16.37 38.05
N ASN A 686 12.08 15.69 37.75
CA ASN A 686 11.52 14.68 38.66
C ASN A 686 12.49 13.51 38.87
N ILE A 687 13.10 13.01 37.80
CA ILE A 687 14.10 11.92 37.87
C ILE A 687 15.38 12.39 38.57
N LEU A 688 15.80 13.64 38.35
CA LEU A 688 16.93 14.25 39.04
C LEU A 688 16.68 14.29 40.55
N MET A 689 15.50 14.75 40.97
CA MET A 689 15.12 14.81 42.38
C MET A 689 15.15 13.43 43.03
N ASP A 690 14.61 12.41 42.35
CA ASP A 690 14.67 11.02 42.84
C ASP A 690 16.10 10.54 43.03
N ALA A 691 16.97 10.81 42.05
CA ALA A 691 18.36 10.41 42.06
C ALA A 691 19.15 11.15 43.15
N VAL A 692 18.97 12.47 43.28
CA VAL A 692 19.65 13.32 44.27
C VAL A 692 19.22 12.93 45.69
N VAL A 693 17.92 12.80 45.96
CA VAL A 693 17.41 12.43 47.29
C VAL A 693 17.88 11.02 47.68
N SER A 694 17.77 10.05 46.76
CA SER A 694 18.26 8.68 47.02
C SER A 694 19.77 8.67 47.27
N THR A 695 20.55 9.44 46.51
CA THR A 695 22.01 9.51 46.66
C THR A 695 22.41 10.22 47.96
N TYR A 696 21.75 11.32 48.32
CA TYR A 696 21.92 12.03 49.59
C TYR A 696 21.74 11.08 50.78
N ILE A 697 20.66 10.29 50.78
CA ILE A 697 20.35 9.33 51.85
C ILE A 697 21.39 8.20 51.89
N ARG A 698 21.74 7.60 50.74
CA ARG A 698 22.74 6.52 50.67
C ARG A 698 24.11 6.96 51.15
N MET A 699 24.60 8.09 50.65
CA MET A 699 25.90 8.64 51.02
C MET A 699 25.92 9.06 52.49
N GLY A 700 24.82 9.61 52.99
CA GLY A 700 24.63 9.88 54.40
C GLY A 700 24.78 8.63 55.27
N PHE A 701 24.08 7.54 54.95
CA PHE A 701 24.18 6.27 55.68
C PHE A 701 25.62 5.71 55.68
N GLU A 702 26.26 5.67 54.52
CA GLU A 702 27.64 5.23 54.37
C GLU A 702 28.59 6.08 55.23
N ASN A 703 28.44 7.40 55.22
CA ASN A 703 29.28 8.29 56.01
C ASN A 703 29.14 8.06 57.52
N ILE A 704 27.95 7.68 58.02
CA ILE A 704 27.73 7.39 59.44
C ILE A 704 28.27 6.00 59.83
N LEU A 705 28.10 5.01 58.96
CA LEU A 705 28.34 3.59 59.28
C LEU A 705 29.78 3.16 59.00
N HIS A 706 30.36 3.69 57.93
CA HIS A 706 31.68 3.30 57.41
C HIS A 706 32.64 4.49 57.27
N GLY A 707 32.11 5.72 57.17
CA GLY A 707 32.89 6.93 56.95
C GLY A 707 33.26 7.74 58.21
N SER A 708 33.30 9.06 58.04
CA SER A 708 33.77 10.02 59.06
C SER A 708 32.66 10.62 59.93
N GLY A 709 31.42 10.24 59.66
CA GLY A 709 30.23 10.64 60.38
C GLY A 709 30.18 10.04 61.79
N LYS A 710 29.33 10.62 62.63
CA LYS A 710 29.03 10.09 63.96
C LYS A 710 27.67 9.43 63.92
N LYS A 711 27.55 8.26 64.55
CA LYS A 711 26.25 7.66 64.84
C LYS A 711 25.33 8.67 65.53
N ILE A 712 24.04 8.57 65.24
CA ILE A 712 23.01 9.51 65.66
C ILE A 712 22.68 9.27 67.14
N ASP A 713 22.69 10.33 67.94
CA ASP A 713 22.24 10.32 69.34
C ASP A 713 20.81 10.89 69.41
N PRO A 714 19.78 10.06 69.64
CA PRO A 714 18.38 10.53 69.66
C PRO A 714 18.07 11.55 70.77
N LYS A 715 18.86 11.54 71.86
CA LYS A 715 18.64 12.38 73.06
C LYS A 715 19.50 13.66 73.10
N ALA A 716 20.14 14.03 72.00
CA ALA A 716 21.04 15.19 71.96
C ALA A 716 20.28 16.52 71.74
N VAL A 717 20.04 17.28 72.81
CA VAL A 717 19.22 18.52 72.80
C VAL A 717 20.05 19.83 72.85
N LYS A 718 21.37 19.80 72.62
CA LYS A 718 22.13 21.06 72.62
C LYS A 718 21.85 21.83 71.33
N LYS A 719 21.31 23.06 71.48
CA LYS A 719 21.03 24.08 70.44
C LYS A 719 21.98 23.95 69.23
N TYR A 720 21.41 23.61 68.07
CA TYR A 720 22.06 23.51 66.75
C TYR A 720 22.99 22.30 66.53
N LYS A 721 22.85 21.22 67.29
CA LYS A 721 23.61 19.96 67.07
C LYS A 721 22.75 18.69 67.04
N SER A 722 21.43 18.82 66.97
CA SER A 722 20.56 17.67 66.71
C SER A 722 20.61 17.31 65.22
N PHE A 723 20.59 16.01 64.92
CA PHE A 723 20.55 15.51 63.54
C PHE A 723 19.30 16.02 62.79
N ARG A 724 18.17 16.15 63.49
CA ARG A 724 16.93 16.70 62.96
C ARG A 724 17.06 18.15 62.52
N ASP A 725 17.65 19.01 63.36
CA ASP A 725 17.85 20.44 63.01
C ASP A 725 18.72 20.61 61.75
N GLY A 726 19.72 19.73 61.56
CA GLY A 726 20.58 19.73 60.36
C GLY A 726 19.82 19.31 59.09
N ILE A 727 18.92 18.34 59.20
CA ILE A 727 18.04 17.93 58.10
C ILE A 727 17.02 19.03 57.77
N GLU A 728 16.36 19.62 58.77
CA GLU A 728 15.39 20.70 58.56
C GLU A 728 16.04 21.92 57.89
N ARG A 729 17.30 22.22 58.23
CA ARG A 729 18.10 23.26 57.55
C ARG A 729 18.30 22.93 56.06
N ASP A 730 18.76 21.72 55.75
CA ASP A 730 19.05 21.32 54.38
C ASP A 730 17.76 21.29 53.53
N ILE A 731 16.64 20.79 54.08
CA ILE A 731 15.32 20.81 53.43
C ILE A 731 14.87 22.24 53.15
N ALA A 732 15.00 23.15 54.12
CA ALA A 732 14.63 24.55 53.92
C ALA A 732 15.43 25.21 52.80
N LYS A 733 16.74 24.91 52.70
CA LYS A 733 17.60 25.38 51.61
C LYS A 733 17.19 24.77 50.26
N PHE A 734 16.97 23.46 50.20
CA PHE A 734 16.53 22.76 48.98
C PHE A 734 15.18 23.29 48.48
N TYR A 735 14.20 23.41 49.37
CA TYR A 735 12.87 23.91 49.00
C TYR A 735 12.92 25.35 48.48
N THR A 736 13.56 26.27 49.22
CA THR A 736 13.59 27.71 48.87
C THR A 736 14.21 27.96 47.50
N ALA A 737 15.20 27.16 47.11
CA ALA A 737 15.93 27.39 45.87
C ALA A 737 15.39 26.57 44.68
N LEU A 738 14.78 25.41 44.93
CA LEU A 738 14.22 24.57 43.87
C LEU A 738 12.77 24.92 43.53
N GLU A 739 12.00 25.50 44.46
CA GLU A 739 10.61 25.94 44.24
C GLU A 739 10.43 26.79 42.95
N PRO A 740 11.29 27.79 42.63
CA PRO A 740 11.13 28.63 41.44
C PRO A 740 11.37 27.91 40.09
N LEU A 741 11.97 26.73 40.11
CA LEU A 741 12.29 25.95 38.92
C LEU A 741 11.10 25.13 38.42
N VAL A 742 10.08 24.95 39.26
CA VAL A 742 9.02 23.96 39.06
C VAL A 742 7.67 24.65 38.90
N THR A 743 6.75 24.06 38.14
CA THR A 743 5.35 24.51 38.10
C THR A 743 4.62 24.15 39.40
N ARG A 744 3.43 24.70 39.62
CA ARG A 744 2.70 24.38 40.86
C ARG A 744 2.28 22.93 40.92
N LYS A 745 1.87 22.38 39.77
CA LYS A 745 1.55 20.95 39.62
C LYS A 745 2.75 20.07 40.03
N ASP A 746 3.93 20.37 39.50
CA ASP A 746 5.13 19.59 39.76
C ASP A 746 5.74 19.89 41.15
N GLY A 747 5.38 21.02 41.77
CA GLY A 747 5.78 21.38 43.14
C GLY A 747 5.32 20.38 44.19
N TYR A 748 4.19 19.69 43.97
CA TYR A 748 3.76 18.57 44.82
C TYR A 748 4.79 17.43 44.80
N TYR A 749 5.36 17.13 43.64
CA TYR A 749 6.40 16.11 43.49
C TYR A 749 7.66 16.49 44.28
N LEU A 750 8.09 17.75 44.16
CA LEU A 750 9.24 18.28 44.91
C LEU A 750 9.03 18.14 46.43
N VAL A 751 7.89 18.60 46.96
CA VAL A 751 7.59 18.50 48.40
C VAL A 751 7.59 17.05 48.86
N THR A 752 6.96 16.15 48.09
CA THR A 752 6.89 14.75 48.47
C THR A 752 8.25 14.07 48.39
N SER A 753 9.09 14.39 47.40
CA SER A 753 10.46 13.88 47.34
C SER A 753 11.31 14.33 48.54
N LEU A 754 11.15 15.59 49.00
CA LEU A 754 11.83 16.11 50.19
C LEU A 754 11.30 15.51 51.50
N ARG A 755 10.03 15.09 51.55
CA ARG A 755 9.46 14.35 52.69
C ARG A 755 10.24 13.07 52.98
N ALA A 756 10.88 12.44 52.00
CA ALA A 756 11.78 11.31 52.21
C ALA A 756 12.98 11.64 53.12
N ILE A 757 13.50 12.87 53.05
CA ILE A 757 14.59 13.35 53.91
C ILE A 757 14.03 13.78 55.28
N GLU A 758 12.82 14.35 55.31
CA GLU A 758 12.17 14.74 56.56
C GLU A 758 11.88 13.52 57.45
N LEU A 759 11.29 12.47 56.85
CA LEU A 759 11.01 11.19 57.51
C LEU A 759 12.30 10.54 58.05
N LEU A 760 13.42 10.70 57.36
CA LEU A 760 14.72 10.26 57.85
C LEU A 760 15.08 10.96 59.17
N GLY A 761 14.87 12.28 59.27
CA GLY A 761 15.13 13.06 60.49
C GLY A 761 14.19 12.71 61.64
N GLU A 762 12.90 12.57 61.36
CA GLU A 762 11.87 12.18 62.33
C GLU A 762 12.15 10.78 62.90
N PHE A 763 12.41 9.81 62.02
CA PHE A 763 12.66 8.43 62.42
C PHE A 763 14.00 8.24 63.14
N ALA A 764 15.04 8.97 62.73
CA ALA A 764 16.35 8.90 63.37
C ALA A 764 16.36 9.46 64.81
N THR A 765 15.43 10.36 65.15
CA THR A 765 15.34 11.00 66.47
C THR A 765 14.21 10.47 67.37
N CYS A 766 13.42 9.51 66.88
CA CYS A 766 12.31 8.90 67.62
C CYS A 766 12.75 8.25 68.94
N ASP A 767 11.99 8.44 70.03
CA ASP A 767 12.32 7.94 71.38
C ASP A 767 12.11 6.42 71.55
N ASP A 768 11.08 5.84 70.90
CA ASP A 768 10.73 4.40 71.00
C ASP A 768 10.60 3.72 69.61
N PRO A 769 11.71 3.24 69.03
CA PRO A 769 11.73 2.66 67.68
C PRO A 769 10.93 1.36 67.50
N ALA A 770 10.55 0.67 68.57
CA ALA A 770 9.88 -0.63 68.48
C ALA A 770 8.36 -0.51 68.26
N GLU A 771 7.72 0.54 68.80
CA GLU A 771 6.27 0.78 68.66
C GLU A 771 5.97 1.77 67.53
N ILE A 772 6.81 2.79 67.38
CA ILE A 772 6.56 3.89 66.43
C ILE A 772 7.00 3.51 65.01
N ALA A 773 7.99 2.63 64.84
CA ALA A 773 8.48 2.29 63.51
C ALA A 773 7.46 1.56 62.62
N PRO A 774 6.68 0.58 63.13
CA PRO A 774 5.61 -0.03 62.34
C PRO A 774 4.49 0.94 61.96
N GLU A 775 4.12 1.87 62.84
CA GLU A 775 3.05 2.85 62.57
C GLU A 775 3.47 3.87 61.49
N ILE A 776 4.67 4.45 61.60
CA ILE A 776 5.20 5.39 60.58
C ILE A 776 5.43 4.66 59.25
N TRP A 777 5.84 3.39 59.28
CA TRP A 777 6.02 2.59 58.07
C TRP A 777 4.70 2.37 57.33
N GLU A 778 3.62 2.04 58.04
CA GLU A 778 2.30 1.78 57.46
C GLU A 778 1.57 3.07 57.01
N HIS A 779 1.62 4.12 57.82
CA HIS A 779 0.79 5.33 57.63
C HIS A 779 1.51 6.52 56.99
N GLU A 780 2.84 6.56 56.95
CA GLU A 780 3.55 7.71 56.37
C GLU A 780 4.50 7.31 55.24
N ILE A 781 5.21 6.18 55.38
CA ILE A 781 6.18 5.75 54.35
C ILE A 781 5.49 4.97 53.23
N LEU A 782 4.66 3.97 53.53
CA LEU A 782 3.98 3.17 52.49
C LEU A 782 2.82 3.93 51.80
N GLU A 783 2.27 4.96 52.44
CA GLU A 783 1.27 5.84 51.83
C GLU A 783 1.90 6.75 50.75
N ASN A 784 3.06 7.34 51.05
CA ASN A 784 3.76 8.25 50.12
C ASN A 784 4.71 7.53 49.15
N PHE A 785 5.35 6.44 49.59
CA PHE A 785 6.36 5.68 48.85
C PHE A 785 6.01 4.19 48.80
N TYR A 786 5.01 3.84 47.99
CA TYR A 786 4.46 2.49 47.90
C TYR A 786 5.52 1.40 47.62
N TYR A 787 6.51 1.64 46.74
CA TYR A 787 7.55 0.66 46.39
C TYR A 787 8.85 0.81 47.20
N CYS A 788 8.79 1.48 48.36
CA CYS A 788 9.94 1.56 49.27
C CYS A 788 10.27 0.19 49.87
N THR A 789 11.56 -0.10 50.03
CA THR A 789 12.02 -1.34 50.67
C THR A 789 12.28 -1.11 52.16
N THR A 790 12.23 -2.19 52.94
CA THR A 790 12.60 -2.16 54.36
C THR A 790 14.08 -1.81 54.58
N ASP A 791 14.91 -1.82 53.53
CA ASP A 791 16.32 -1.42 53.60
C ASP A 791 16.49 0.08 53.88
N TYR A 792 15.56 0.93 53.46
CA TYR A 792 15.56 2.35 53.83
C TYR A 792 15.51 2.50 55.36
N VAL A 793 14.50 1.93 56.01
CA VAL A 793 14.32 1.98 57.48
C VAL A 793 15.46 1.28 58.23
N LYS A 794 15.91 0.13 57.71
CA LYS A 794 17.06 -0.60 58.26
C LYS A 794 18.32 0.26 58.29
N GLY A 795 18.61 1.00 57.21
CA GLY A 795 19.73 1.95 57.15
C GLY A 795 19.66 2.99 58.27
N ILE A 796 18.47 3.56 58.52
CA ILE A 796 18.25 4.54 59.58
C ILE A 796 18.50 3.93 60.97
N LEU A 797 17.96 2.74 61.24
CA LEU A 797 18.10 2.08 62.54
C LEU A 797 19.57 1.71 62.85
N LEU A 798 20.35 1.32 61.84
CA LEU A 798 21.78 1.02 62.01
C LEU A 798 22.62 2.27 62.34
N CYS A 799 22.20 3.43 61.83
CA CYS A 799 22.87 4.73 62.05
C CYS A 799 22.72 5.24 63.48
N ARG A 800 21.78 4.72 64.28
CA ARG A 800 21.55 5.14 65.67
C ARG A 800 22.57 4.52 66.64
N LYS A 801 22.83 5.21 67.77
CA LYS A 801 23.72 4.71 68.84
C LYS A 801 23.06 3.80 69.85
N ASP A 802 21.74 3.86 69.98
CA ASP A 802 20.95 3.19 71.01
C ASP A 802 20.49 1.78 70.62
N MET A 803 20.81 1.31 69.41
CA MET A 803 20.30 0.06 68.85
C MET A 803 21.40 -0.92 68.42
N ASP A 804 21.21 -2.20 68.76
CA ASP A 804 22.06 -3.31 68.32
C ASP A 804 21.50 -3.98 67.06
N ASN A 805 22.38 -4.54 66.20
CA ASN A 805 22.00 -5.22 64.95
C ASN A 805 20.92 -6.31 65.12
N LYS A 806 20.84 -6.97 66.29
CA LYS A 806 19.80 -7.98 66.57
C LYS A 806 18.41 -7.37 66.72
N GLN A 807 18.32 -6.21 67.37
CA GLN A 807 17.06 -5.47 67.55
C GLN A 807 16.59 -4.92 66.20
N VAL A 808 17.52 -4.37 65.41
CA VAL A 808 17.24 -3.90 64.05
C VAL A 808 16.67 -5.01 63.17
N ASN A 809 17.28 -6.19 63.15
CA ASN A 809 16.78 -7.31 62.34
C ASN A 809 15.39 -7.80 62.77
N MET A 810 15.07 -7.77 64.07
CA MET A 810 13.74 -8.13 64.57
C MET A 810 12.67 -7.14 64.11
N ILE A 811 12.97 -5.83 64.19
CA ILE A 811 12.07 -4.77 63.70
C ILE A 811 11.88 -4.90 62.19
N VAL A 812 12.96 -5.08 61.42
CA VAL A 812 12.89 -5.24 59.96
C VAL A 812 12.06 -6.46 59.53
N SER A 813 12.16 -7.58 60.24
CA SER A 813 11.27 -8.73 59.98
C SER A 813 9.80 -8.37 60.18
N HIS A 814 9.48 -7.64 61.25
CA HIS A 814 8.12 -7.18 61.51
C HIS A 814 7.61 -6.19 60.44
N LEU A 815 8.46 -5.26 59.99
CA LEU A 815 8.15 -4.34 58.89
C LEU A 815 7.91 -5.07 57.56
N SER A 816 8.66 -6.14 57.30
CA SER A 816 8.50 -6.95 56.08
C SER A 816 7.19 -7.74 56.06
N GLU A 817 6.69 -8.15 57.23
CA GLU A 817 5.38 -8.80 57.37
C GLU A 817 4.26 -7.78 57.13
N ARG A 818 4.37 -6.60 57.77
CA ARG A 818 3.42 -5.48 57.58
C ARG A 818 3.37 -4.97 56.14
N GLN A 819 4.51 -4.90 55.45
CA GLN A 819 4.54 -4.53 54.03
C GLN A 819 3.74 -5.50 53.16
N LYS A 820 3.82 -6.81 53.43
CA LYS A 820 3.03 -7.82 52.71
C LYS A 820 1.54 -7.69 53.00
N GLU A 821 1.17 -7.39 54.25
CA GLU A 821 -0.22 -7.14 54.63
C GLU A 821 -0.77 -5.87 53.97
N TYR A 822 0.02 -4.80 53.90
CA TYR A 822 -0.36 -3.54 53.25
C TYR A 822 -0.59 -3.73 51.75
N HIS A 823 0.35 -4.36 51.03
CA HIS A 823 0.20 -4.65 49.60
C HIS A 823 -0.93 -5.64 49.28
N ALA A 824 -1.40 -6.42 50.25
CA ALA A 824 -2.58 -7.26 50.08
C ALA A 824 -3.90 -6.49 50.19
N ASN A 825 -3.90 -5.34 50.87
CA ASN A 825 -5.10 -4.56 51.22
C ASN A 825 -5.23 -3.25 50.44
N VAL A 826 -4.11 -2.67 49.96
CA VAL A 826 -4.06 -1.37 49.28
C VAL A 826 -3.60 -1.56 47.84
N GLU A 827 -4.37 -1.00 46.89
CA GLU A 827 -3.99 -1.00 45.47
C GLU A 827 -2.86 0.00 45.21
N PRO A 828 -1.96 -0.27 44.25
CA PRO A 828 -0.87 0.64 43.91
C PRO A 828 -1.40 1.99 43.41
N PRO A 829 -0.79 3.12 43.81
CA PRO A 829 -1.19 4.45 43.33
C PRO A 829 -1.01 4.57 41.80
N ALA A 830 -1.93 5.29 41.15
CA ALA A 830 -1.93 5.44 39.68
C ALA A 830 -0.71 6.20 39.14
N MET A 831 -0.13 7.11 39.93
CA MET A 831 1.15 7.77 39.66
C MET A 831 2.05 7.62 40.89
N PRO A 832 2.85 6.54 40.97
CA PRO A 832 3.77 6.35 42.09
C PRO A 832 4.93 7.34 41.97
N ILE A 833 5.23 8.02 43.07
CA ILE A 833 6.47 8.79 43.19
C ILE A 833 7.63 7.81 43.16
N SER A 834 8.65 8.12 42.35
CA SER A 834 9.78 7.21 42.16
C SER A 834 10.90 7.39 43.18
N THR A 835 10.84 8.44 44.00
CA THR A 835 11.74 8.64 45.13
C THR A 835 11.68 7.42 46.07
N LEU A 836 12.84 6.81 46.35
CA LEU A 836 12.99 5.58 47.16
C LEU A 836 12.42 4.26 46.58
N ASN A 837 11.96 4.23 45.32
CA ASN A 837 11.54 2.98 44.69
C ASN A 837 12.68 1.96 44.66
N ASN A 838 12.43 0.75 45.19
CA ASN A 838 13.45 -0.30 45.28
C ASN A 838 14.77 0.20 45.89
N PHE A 839 14.71 1.05 46.92
CA PHE A 839 15.91 1.52 47.60
C PHE A 839 16.72 0.34 48.13
N PHE A 840 18.03 0.31 47.93
CA PHE A 840 18.88 -0.74 48.51
C PHE A 840 19.99 -0.10 49.32
N TYR A 841 20.21 -0.65 50.51
CA TYR A 841 21.24 -0.23 51.46
C TYR A 841 22.55 -1.06 51.30
N ASN A 842 22.51 -2.19 50.60
CA ASN A 842 23.60 -3.19 50.56
C ASN A 842 24.67 -2.97 49.50
#